data_AF-A0A5Q3LA35-F1
#
_entry.id   AF-A0A5Q3LA35-F1
#
_cell.length_a   1.000
_cell.length_b   1.000
_cell.length_c   1.000
_cell.angle_alpha   90.00
_cell.angle_beta   90.00
_cell.angle_gamma   90.00
#
_symmetry.space_group_name_H-M   'P 1'
#
loop_
_entity.id
_entity.type
_entity.pdbx_description
1 polymer ?
#
loop_
_entity_poly.entity_id
_entity_poly.type
_entity_poly.pdbx_seq_one_letter_code
_entity_poly.pdbx_strand_id
1 'polypeptide(L)'
;MIGSVFNSQNALRAVRLTLIGLVVLASIVGAVEASEHDPKRPNLILCMADDLGWGDMGYNGHPHIKTPNLDTMAEAGARLDRFYIGSPLCIPSRAGFLTGRVAVRCGMGNNRDAVSHLRAEELTLAELVKERGYATGHFGKWHLGMLTPDYKGEKKVLMTPGMAGFDEWFATPSSVATFDPYLDPGPIARAVGGDRTLEEIDPRAGFINNGKPLKEPLQGCAAEIVMDRAIPFIRKNAGEGKPFLAVIWFNPPHSPVVGHPDYMSEYYSHLPENQQHYFSLATAIDTQMGRLRTTLRELGIAENTILTFTSDNGPGPPIKRPKNPNARLQGSSGPFRERKASLYEGGVRVPGLLEWPAQVKSGTVVTAACSTLDYLPTIAKLLDFELPNRPYDGIDILPLLLGSQKERGRPIGFHFRDALAWSGDQYKLIAAEQTERRRAEDSSAFESRTFELFDLTKDPGETTDISAQHPEVVRSMKSELGKWVASVENSEAGNDYGTEQAAAKPSAKTRLFLLSGQSNMARLDPDISFTPTLRRAFPDDELIVVKVAFGGRPIARWVPRGMIYKQLLAKTKKAIAGKEMDTITFVWMQGERDHQQNETTKTYKANLQTLYKQLTEDFDREDIHWVIGRLSDARLGTPNWDTIRKVQVEVAESNPLADWVDTDDLNGPKNEVHCPPEGYKTMGRRFAQAAINLINESAPMPSTKAIPLGMNIRIIPLAKPLKTEDGFAQWMYPDQYTAQDILEMIEGLKPSVLERFITGRQNTAAAVPVRDGSPPMTVGEFLNAALEAGGPECILIPKLNLTWISWGREAYFWETAQNNFDLDLKRPIRIVNLDNWVGFVDQHGEAAAKEVLQRLRDIGYERIGVNMAGGYREGYGQLSFADFLIDKQAWAIRLSTLEKLKQDPHFEQYYLYIDYPGQMDEYMKLTVDEQADVITKVIQPAEKEHGFSFVYPILFDAWDATKQRTSENGPYQGATLYEVIRSTTAH
;
A
#
# COMPACT_ATOMS: atom_id res chain seq x y z
N MET A 1 -18.19 -40.58 -78.32
CA MET A 1 -17.13 -39.54 -78.29
C MET A 1 -17.27 -38.71 -77.03
N ILE A 2 -16.15 -38.20 -76.51
CA ILE A 2 -15.97 -36.95 -75.74
C ILE A 2 -17.15 -36.50 -74.85
N GLY A 3 -16.91 -36.54 -73.54
CA GLY A 3 -17.54 -35.62 -72.58
C GLY A 3 -16.47 -34.72 -71.96
N SER A 4 -16.78 -33.44 -71.71
CA SER A 4 -15.86 -32.49 -71.09
C SER A 4 -16.41 -31.92 -69.78
N VAL A 5 -15.94 -32.49 -68.67
CA VAL A 5 -15.12 -31.79 -67.67
C VAL A 5 -15.52 -30.33 -67.40
N PHE A 6 -16.39 -30.11 -66.41
CA PHE A 6 -16.46 -28.83 -65.70
C PHE A 6 -15.20 -28.64 -64.84
N ASN A 7 -14.62 -27.45 -64.89
CA ASN A 7 -13.26 -27.21 -64.38
C ASN A 7 -13.23 -26.98 -62.86
N SER A 8 -13.14 -28.08 -62.09
CA SER A 8 -13.14 -28.10 -60.63
C SER A 8 -12.05 -27.26 -59.96
N GLN A 9 -10.94 -26.98 -60.65
CA GLN A 9 -9.85 -26.16 -60.09
C GLN A 9 -10.29 -24.72 -59.80
N ASN A 10 -11.22 -24.15 -60.59
CA ASN A 10 -11.69 -22.78 -60.35
C ASN A 10 -12.61 -22.70 -59.13
N ALA A 11 -13.44 -23.73 -58.89
CA ALA A 11 -14.24 -23.83 -57.67
C ALA A 11 -13.36 -23.99 -56.42
N LEU A 12 -12.34 -24.87 -56.46
CA LEU A 12 -11.38 -24.99 -55.35
C LEU A 12 -10.55 -23.71 -55.13
N ARG A 13 -10.21 -22.96 -56.19
CA ARG A 13 -9.54 -21.66 -56.05
C ARG A 13 -10.43 -20.62 -55.40
N ALA A 14 -11.70 -20.51 -55.79
CA ALA A 14 -12.67 -19.63 -55.15
C ALA A 14 -12.84 -19.98 -53.66
N VAL A 15 -13.11 -21.25 -53.34
CA VAL A 15 -13.26 -21.72 -51.94
C VAL A 15 -11.99 -21.49 -51.12
N ARG A 16 -10.79 -21.71 -51.69
CA ARG A 16 -9.52 -21.39 -51.00
C ARG A 16 -9.31 -19.90 -50.79
N LEU A 17 -9.67 -19.05 -51.76
CA LEU A 17 -9.56 -17.59 -51.60
C LEU A 17 -10.56 -17.06 -50.56
N THR A 18 -11.78 -17.60 -50.50
CA THR A 18 -12.75 -17.28 -49.45
C THR A 18 -12.28 -17.78 -48.09
N LEU A 19 -11.70 -18.98 -47.98
CA LEU A 19 -11.13 -19.49 -46.72
C LEU A 19 -9.91 -18.69 -46.27
N ILE A 20 -9.00 -18.31 -47.18
CA ILE A 20 -7.87 -17.43 -46.85
C ILE A 20 -8.39 -16.05 -46.43
N GLY A 21 -9.39 -15.50 -47.12
CA GLY A 21 -10.06 -14.25 -46.75
C GLY A 21 -10.69 -14.31 -45.36
N LEU A 22 -11.38 -15.40 -45.02
CA LEU A 22 -11.98 -15.62 -43.70
C LEU A 22 -10.93 -15.85 -42.60
N VAL A 23 -9.84 -16.57 -42.89
CA VAL A 23 -8.72 -16.74 -41.94
C VAL A 23 -7.98 -15.43 -41.70
N VAL A 24 -7.79 -14.61 -42.73
CA VAL A 24 -7.22 -13.25 -42.60
C VAL A 24 -8.19 -12.35 -41.84
N LEU A 25 -9.50 -12.38 -42.10
CA LEU A 25 -10.49 -11.64 -41.31
C LEU A 25 -10.50 -12.07 -39.84
N ALA A 26 -10.46 -13.38 -39.57
CA ALA A 26 -10.38 -13.92 -38.21
C ALA A 26 -9.05 -13.56 -37.51
N SER A 27 -7.96 -13.46 -38.27
CA SER A 27 -6.65 -13.00 -37.75
C SER A 27 -6.62 -11.50 -37.49
N ILE A 28 -7.38 -10.70 -38.25
CA ILE A 28 -7.56 -9.26 -38.01
C ILE A 28 -8.48 -9.03 -36.79
N VAL A 29 -9.61 -9.73 -36.71
CA VAL A 29 -10.56 -9.62 -35.57
C VAL A 29 -9.92 -10.16 -34.28
N GLY A 30 -9.23 -11.30 -34.34
CA GLY A 30 -8.46 -11.86 -33.21
C GLY A 30 -7.21 -11.07 -32.82
N ALA A 31 -6.83 -10.05 -33.60
CA ALA A 31 -5.81 -9.06 -33.23
C ALA A 31 -6.41 -7.77 -32.63
N VAL A 32 -7.75 -7.68 -32.52
CA VAL A 32 -8.48 -6.58 -31.88
C VAL A 32 -9.10 -7.01 -30.53
N GLU A 33 -8.74 -8.20 -30.03
CA GLU A 33 -8.54 -8.38 -28.58
C GLU A 33 -7.24 -7.69 -28.15
N ALA A 34 -7.13 -6.40 -28.45
CA ALA A 34 -6.25 -5.51 -27.71
C ALA A 34 -6.74 -5.56 -26.25
N SER A 35 -5.83 -5.78 -25.31
CA SER A 35 -6.17 -5.74 -23.88
C SER A 35 -6.94 -4.45 -23.59
N GLU A 36 -8.07 -4.55 -22.89
CA GLU A 36 -8.75 -3.40 -22.28
C GLU A 36 -7.86 -2.85 -21.16
N HIS A 37 -6.80 -2.18 -21.58
CA HIS A 37 -5.87 -1.43 -20.75
C HIS A 37 -6.64 -0.26 -20.14
N ASP A 38 -7.03 -0.41 -18.88
CA ASP A 38 -7.72 0.60 -18.10
C ASP A 38 -6.98 1.96 -18.22
N PRO A 39 -7.59 2.97 -18.87
CA PRO A 39 -6.95 4.27 -19.08
C PRO A 39 -6.76 5.06 -17.78
N LYS A 40 -7.34 4.59 -16.65
CA LYS A 40 -7.05 5.11 -15.31
C LYS A 40 -5.74 4.57 -14.74
N ARG A 41 -5.14 3.54 -15.33
CA ARG A 41 -3.92 2.88 -14.84
C ARG A 41 -2.85 2.76 -15.93
N PRO A 42 -2.37 3.88 -16.49
CA PRO A 42 -1.30 3.87 -17.48
C PRO A 42 0.02 3.40 -16.86
N ASN A 43 0.91 2.88 -17.71
CA ASN A 43 2.31 2.65 -17.35
C ASN A 43 3.02 3.98 -17.14
N LEU A 44 3.98 4.02 -16.20
CA LEU A 44 4.68 5.23 -15.80
C LEU A 44 6.17 5.06 -16.08
N ILE A 45 6.75 5.85 -16.96
CA ILE A 45 8.18 5.80 -17.28
C ILE A 45 8.78 7.19 -17.13
N LEU A 46 9.64 7.35 -16.12
CA LEU A 46 10.15 8.65 -15.70
C LEU A 46 11.67 8.69 -15.91
N CYS A 47 12.09 9.24 -17.05
CA CYS A 47 13.49 9.30 -17.45
C CYS A 47 14.16 10.62 -17.00
N MET A 48 15.41 10.55 -16.54
CA MET A 48 16.18 11.70 -16.09
C MET A 48 17.67 11.56 -16.43
N ALA A 49 18.26 12.60 -17.02
CA ALA A 49 19.70 12.75 -17.23
C ALA A 49 20.40 13.42 -16.02
N ASP A 50 21.73 13.41 -16.02
CA ASP A 50 22.58 13.85 -14.89
C ASP A 50 23.58 14.90 -15.42
N ASP A 51 23.45 16.16 -14.99
CA ASP A 51 24.19 17.34 -15.50
C ASP A 51 23.92 17.74 -16.97
N LEU A 52 22.73 17.46 -17.50
CA LEU A 52 22.26 17.92 -18.82
C LEU A 52 21.44 19.22 -18.69
N GLY A 53 21.85 20.29 -19.37
CA GLY A 53 21.22 21.61 -19.26
C GLY A 53 20.04 21.83 -20.21
N TRP A 54 19.23 22.86 -19.93
CA TRP A 54 18.09 23.20 -20.81
C TRP A 54 18.53 23.52 -22.25
N GLY A 55 19.70 24.14 -22.41
CA GLY A 55 20.25 24.49 -23.71
C GLY A 55 20.93 23.34 -24.46
N ASP A 56 20.92 22.11 -23.94
CA ASP A 56 21.61 20.94 -24.55
C ASP A 56 20.70 20.10 -25.47
N MET A 57 19.65 20.71 -26.03
CA MET A 57 18.62 20.05 -26.86
C MET A 57 18.50 20.70 -28.25
N GLY A 58 18.31 19.88 -29.29
CA GLY A 58 18.02 20.31 -30.66
C GLY A 58 16.74 21.16 -30.73
N TYR A 59 15.64 20.69 -30.12
CA TYR A 59 14.38 21.43 -30.04
C TYR A 59 14.44 22.75 -29.26
N ASN A 60 15.49 22.98 -28.45
CA ASN A 60 15.77 24.27 -27.78
C ASN A 60 16.81 25.12 -28.55
N GLY A 61 17.18 24.72 -29.76
CA GLY A 61 18.04 25.48 -30.67
C GLY A 61 19.55 25.26 -30.49
N HIS A 62 19.99 24.17 -29.88
CA HIS A 62 21.42 23.90 -29.74
C HIS A 62 22.09 23.67 -31.12
N PRO A 63 23.18 24.38 -31.48
CA PRO A 63 23.69 24.38 -32.86
C PRO A 63 24.41 23.10 -33.31
N HIS A 64 24.90 22.27 -32.38
CA HIS A 64 25.74 21.11 -32.70
C HIS A 64 25.15 19.76 -32.31
N ILE A 65 24.86 19.54 -31.01
CA ILE A 65 24.20 18.34 -30.45
C ILE A 65 23.04 17.86 -31.35
N LYS A 66 22.93 16.54 -31.50
CA LYS A 66 21.84 15.83 -32.16
C LYS A 66 20.97 15.14 -31.11
N THR A 67 19.70 15.51 -31.06
CA THR A 67 18.67 14.86 -30.23
C THR A 67 17.40 14.52 -31.04
N PRO A 68 17.48 13.91 -32.24
CA PRO A 68 16.33 13.72 -33.11
C PRO A 68 15.18 12.92 -32.48
N ASN A 69 15.44 11.99 -31.56
CA ASN A 69 14.39 11.20 -30.91
C ASN A 69 13.64 11.98 -29.83
N LEU A 70 14.33 12.86 -29.10
CA LEU A 70 13.75 13.79 -28.12
C LEU A 70 13.10 15.00 -28.81
N ASP A 71 13.66 15.48 -29.92
CA ASP A 71 13.05 16.50 -30.77
C ASP A 71 11.69 15.96 -31.31
N THR A 72 11.69 14.72 -31.81
CA THR A 72 10.45 14.01 -32.22
C THR A 72 9.52 13.69 -31.02
N MET A 73 10.03 13.64 -29.78
CA MET A 73 9.19 13.48 -28.57
C MET A 73 8.53 14.81 -28.18
N ALA A 74 9.23 15.94 -28.36
CA ALA A 74 8.67 17.28 -28.19
C ALA A 74 7.56 17.59 -29.20
N GLU A 75 7.68 17.08 -30.44
CA GLU A 75 6.60 17.17 -31.44
C GLU A 75 5.45 16.19 -31.15
N ALA A 76 5.73 14.96 -30.70
CA ALA A 76 4.72 13.94 -30.46
C ALA A 76 3.88 14.15 -29.19
N GLY A 77 4.41 14.85 -28.18
CA GLY A 77 3.76 15.03 -26.87
C GLY A 77 3.61 16.50 -26.44
N ALA A 78 3.90 16.74 -25.17
CA ALA A 78 3.98 18.06 -24.56
C ALA A 78 5.44 18.46 -24.27
N ARG A 79 5.81 19.65 -24.74
CA ARG A 79 7.07 20.34 -24.39
C ARG A 79 6.81 21.31 -23.23
N LEU A 80 7.59 21.19 -22.16
CA LEU A 80 7.44 21.96 -20.92
C LEU A 80 8.56 23.02 -20.85
N ASP A 81 8.32 24.18 -21.46
CA ASP A 81 9.33 25.23 -21.67
C ASP A 81 9.88 25.80 -20.34
N ARG A 82 9.11 25.68 -19.26
CA ARG A 82 9.42 26.06 -17.88
C ARG A 82 9.35 24.87 -16.92
N PHE A 83 10.11 23.82 -17.23
CA PHE A 83 10.28 22.67 -16.34
C PHE A 83 11.45 22.86 -15.36
N TYR A 84 11.20 22.59 -14.07
CA TYR A 84 12.12 22.86 -12.96
C TYR A 84 12.41 21.61 -12.12
N ILE A 85 13.66 21.37 -11.76
CA ILE A 85 14.02 20.33 -10.79
C ILE A 85 13.90 20.86 -9.36
N GLY A 86 13.53 20.01 -8.39
CA GLY A 86 13.27 20.43 -7.00
C GLY A 86 14.47 20.98 -6.20
N SER A 87 15.69 20.94 -6.76
CA SER A 87 16.91 21.50 -6.17
C SER A 87 17.99 21.66 -7.27
N PRO A 88 19.00 22.53 -7.16
CA PRO A 88 20.02 22.66 -8.20
C PRO A 88 21.15 21.62 -8.07
N LEU A 89 20.87 20.45 -7.49
CA LEU A 89 21.87 19.40 -7.26
C LEU A 89 21.25 18.00 -7.18
N CYS A 90 21.79 17.09 -7.96
CA CYS A 90 21.43 15.67 -8.06
C CYS A 90 20.87 14.98 -6.79
N ILE A 91 21.52 15.04 -5.63
CA ILE A 91 21.05 14.36 -4.40
C ILE A 91 19.67 14.90 -3.94
N PRO A 92 19.53 16.18 -3.54
CA PRO A 92 18.23 16.73 -3.14
C PRO A 92 17.19 16.76 -4.28
N SER A 93 17.62 16.84 -5.54
CA SER A 93 16.72 16.69 -6.70
C SER A 93 16.02 15.34 -6.74
N ARG A 94 16.78 14.25 -6.57
CA ARG A 94 16.30 12.87 -6.57
C ARG A 94 15.40 12.57 -5.38
N ALA A 95 15.65 13.21 -4.24
CA ALA A 95 14.78 13.15 -3.07
C ALA A 95 13.39 13.72 -3.39
N GLY A 96 13.33 14.93 -3.97
CA GLY A 96 12.07 15.58 -4.33
C GLY A 96 11.33 14.93 -5.49
N PHE A 97 12.04 14.32 -6.44
CA PHE A 97 11.45 13.51 -7.52
C PHE A 97 10.60 12.35 -6.97
N LEU A 98 11.07 11.68 -5.91
CA LEU A 98 10.36 10.54 -5.32
C LEU A 98 9.30 10.93 -4.28
N THR A 99 9.39 12.13 -3.67
CA THR A 99 8.55 12.51 -2.51
C THR A 99 7.63 13.72 -2.75
N GLY A 100 7.73 14.42 -3.89
CA GLY A 100 6.95 15.64 -4.19
C GLY A 100 7.22 16.82 -3.24
N ARG A 101 8.33 16.76 -2.49
CA ARG A 101 8.71 17.64 -1.38
C ARG A 101 10.16 18.09 -1.55
N VAL A 102 10.48 19.34 -1.20
CA VAL A 102 11.88 19.79 -1.23
C VAL A 102 12.69 19.03 -0.17
N ALA A 103 13.89 18.59 -0.54
CA ALA A 103 14.69 17.61 0.21
C ALA A 103 14.87 17.91 1.72
N VAL A 104 14.92 19.19 2.08
CA VAL A 104 15.02 19.67 3.46
C VAL A 104 13.86 19.16 4.34
N ARG A 105 12.64 19.05 3.81
CA ARG A 105 11.48 18.45 4.51
C ARG A 105 11.68 16.97 4.81
N CYS A 106 12.32 16.28 3.88
CA CYS A 106 12.53 14.84 3.87
C CYS A 106 13.68 14.38 4.79
N GLY A 107 14.22 15.28 5.62
CA GLY A 107 15.42 15.08 6.44
C GLY A 107 16.73 15.12 5.63
N MET A 108 16.65 15.39 4.32
CA MET A 108 17.83 15.46 3.45
C MET A 108 18.45 16.84 3.51
N GLY A 109 19.41 16.95 4.43
CA GLY A 109 20.01 18.21 4.87
C GLY A 109 20.61 19.06 3.75
N ASN A 110 20.77 20.35 4.06
CA ASN A 110 20.97 21.45 3.14
C ASN A 110 22.40 21.52 2.51
N ASN A 111 22.91 20.38 2.02
CA ASN A 111 24.21 20.18 1.38
C ASN A 111 25.43 20.63 2.21
N ARG A 112 25.37 20.41 3.54
CA ARG A 112 26.49 20.63 4.48
C ARG A 112 27.21 19.32 4.89
N ASP A 113 26.49 18.21 5.02
CA ASP A 113 27.04 16.86 5.22
C ASP A 113 26.73 15.96 4.01
N ALA A 114 27.75 15.30 3.46
CA ALA A 114 27.64 14.48 2.24
C ALA A 114 27.11 13.05 2.47
N VAL A 115 26.40 12.82 3.58
CA VAL A 115 25.84 11.52 3.96
C VAL A 115 24.41 11.76 4.42
N SER A 116 23.45 11.54 3.53
CA SER A 116 22.03 11.69 3.83
C SER A 116 21.20 10.76 2.95
N HIS A 117 20.00 10.44 3.43
CA HIS A 117 19.02 9.53 2.89
C HIS A 117 17.63 10.09 3.20
N LEU A 118 16.58 9.61 2.54
CA LEU A 118 15.22 9.96 2.95
C LEU A 118 14.96 9.43 4.37
N ARG A 119 14.26 10.24 5.17
CA ARG A 119 13.61 9.81 6.42
C ARG A 119 12.86 8.48 6.25
N ALA A 120 12.86 7.65 7.30
CA ALA A 120 12.16 6.35 7.27
C ALA A 120 10.64 6.51 7.18
N GLU A 121 10.15 7.70 7.53
CA GLU A 121 8.78 8.15 7.55
C GLU A 121 8.35 8.83 6.23
N GLU A 122 9.30 9.05 5.30
CA GLU A 122 8.96 9.45 3.92
C GLU A 122 8.45 8.26 3.12
N LEU A 123 7.46 8.51 2.26
CA LEU A 123 6.87 7.51 1.37
C LEU A 123 7.19 7.94 -0.04
N THR A 124 7.84 7.07 -0.79
CA THR A 124 8.21 7.34 -2.18
C THR A 124 7.09 7.00 -3.14
N LEU A 125 7.11 7.64 -4.31
CA LEU A 125 6.24 7.35 -5.43
C LEU A 125 6.18 5.84 -5.75
N ALA A 126 7.31 5.13 -5.66
CA ALA A 126 7.38 3.70 -5.93
C ALA A 126 6.60 2.87 -4.91
N GLU A 127 6.70 3.17 -3.61
CA GLU A 127 5.95 2.49 -2.55
C GLU A 127 4.44 2.71 -2.75
N LEU A 128 4.04 3.96 -3.01
CA LEU A 128 2.65 4.33 -3.20
C LEU A 128 2.04 3.67 -4.44
N VAL A 129 2.67 3.69 -5.62
CA VAL A 129 2.08 3.00 -6.80
C VAL A 129 2.07 1.48 -6.64
N LYS A 130 3.02 0.91 -5.87
CA LYS A 130 3.12 -0.54 -5.63
C LYS A 130 1.99 -1.10 -4.77
N GLU A 131 1.54 -0.35 -3.76
CA GLU A 131 0.27 -0.65 -3.06
C GLU A 131 -0.91 -0.73 -4.03
N ARG A 132 -0.90 0.09 -5.08
CA ARG A 132 -1.90 0.13 -6.17
C ARG A 132 -1.59 -0.89 -7.29
N GLY A 133 -0.85 -1.95 -6.95
CA GLY A 133 -0.59 -3.12 -7.79
C GLY A 133 0.48 -2.94 -8.87
N TYR A 134 1.14 -1.78 -8.97
CA TYR A 134 2.20 -1.56 -9.95
C TYR A 134 3.41 -2.45 -9.67
N ALA A 135 4.06 -2.97 -10.73
CA ALA A 135 5.44 -3.42 -10.64
C ALA A 135 6.39 -2.22 -10.63
N THR A 136 7.47 -2.26 -9.87
CA THR A 136 8.36 -1.11 -9.69
C THR A 136 9.81 -1.41 -10.07
N GLY A 137 10.37 -0.60 -10.97
CA GLY A 137 11.71 -0.76 -11.53
C GLY A 137 12.56 0.51 -11.39
N HIS A 138 13.80 0.41 -10.89
CA HIS A 138 14.76 1.53 -10.87
C HIS A 138 16.07 1.20 -11.60
N PHE A 139 16.47 2.05 -12.54
CA PHE A 139 17.60 1.80 -13.43
C PHE A 139 18.56 3.00 -13.49
N GLY A 140 19.84 2.77 -13.20
CA GLY A 140 20.92 3.76 -13.26
C GLY A 140 21.31 4.39 -11.91
N LYS A 141 21.78 5.62 -11.92
CA LYS A 141 22.32 6.30 -10.72
C LYS A 141 21.24 6.40 -9.65
N TRP A 142 21.55 6.05 -8.39
CA TRP A 142 20.62 6.15 -7.26
C TRP A 142 20.81 7.44 -6.46
N HIS A 143 21.96 7.59 -5.79
CA HIS A 143 22.37 8.81 -5.08
C HIS A 143 21.51 9.25 -3.87
N LEU A 144 20.66 8.38 -3.32
CA LEU A 144 19.90 8.61 -2.08
C LEU A 144 20.38 7.77 -0.87
N GLY A 145 21.54 7.13 -1.00
CA GLY A 145 22.18 6.35 0.06
C GLY A 145 23.11 5.27 -0.48
N MET A 146 23.75 4.52 0.42
CA MET A 146 24.60 3.39 0.02
C MET A 146 23.78 2.18 -0.39
N LEU A 147 24.30 1.42 -1.37
CA LEU A 147 23.67 0.21 -1.89
C LEU A 147 24.11 -1.10 -1.20
N THR A 148 25.15 -1.05 -0.36
CA THR A 148 25.69 -2.19 0.43
C THR A 148 26.10 -1.72 1.83
N PRO A 149 26.03 -2.60 2.85
CA PRO A 149 26.34 -2.23 4.24
C PRO A 149 27.84 -2.22 4.57
N ASP A 150 28.68 -2.96 3.85
CA ASP A 150 30.05 -3.31 4.25
C ASP A 150 31.10 -2.17 4.11
N TYR A 151 30.66 -0.91 4.07
CA TYR A 151 31.54 0.24 3.86
C TYR A 151 32.22 0.70 5.15
N LYS A 152 33.42 0.17 5.43
CA LYS A 152 34.30 0.62 6.53
C LYS A 152 34.55 2.15 6.49
N GLY A 153 34.40 2.83 7.64
CA GLY A 153 34.50 4.29 7.82
C GLY A 153 33.23 4.90 8.44
N GLU A 154 33.32 6.09 9.01
CA GLU A 154 32.64 6.39 10.29
C GLU A 154 31.19 6.92 10.25
N LYS A 155 30.66 7.38 9.11
CA LYS A 155 29.24 7.74 8.95
C LYS A 155 28.72 7.30 7.58
N LYS A 156 27.72 6.42 7.54
CA LYS A 156 27.00 5.98 6.33
C LYS A 156 25.59 5.57 6.70
N VAL A 157 24.65 5.77 5.79
CA VAL A 157 23.33 5.16 5.86
C VAL A 157 23.08 4.33 4.60
N LEU A 158 22.57 3.12 4.82
CA LEU A 158 22.13 2.19 3.79
C LEU A 158 20.74 2.64 3.31
N MET A 159 20.60 2.93 2.01
CA MET A 159 19.29 3.08 1.39
C MET A 159 19.41 2.60 -0.06
N THR A 160 18.87 1.42 -0.33
CA THR A 160 18.77 0.86 -1.68
C THR A 160 17.46 1.29 -2.35
N PRO A 161 17.33 1.22 -3.69
CA PRO A 161 16.04 1.36 -4.35
C PRO A 161 15.01 0.35 -3.80
N GLY A 162 15.42 -0.88 -3.46
CA GLY A 162 14.54 -1.87 -2.84
C GLY A 162 14.13 -1.59 -1.38
N MET A 163 14.68 -0.55 -0.75
CA MET A 163 14.17 0.02 0.50
C MET A 163 13.23 1.21 0.26
N ALA A 164 13.16 1.71 -0.98
CA ALA A 164 12.26 2.75 -1.47
C ALA A 164 11.28 2.14 -2.49
N GLY A 165 10.59 1.07 -2.09
CA GLY A 165 9.58 0.39 -2.89
C GLY A 165 10.06 -0.55 -3.99
N PHE A 166 11.12 -0.21 -4.75
CA PHE A 166 11.43 -0.83 -6.05
C PHE A 166 11.65 -2.37 -6.01
N ASP A 167 10.82 -3.12 -6.76
CA ASP A 167 10.89 -4.58 -6.89
C ASP A 167 12.15 -5.06 -7.62
N GLU A 168 12.41 -4.48 -8.79
CA GLU A 168 13.58 -4.77 -9.63
C GLU A 168 14.45 -3.52 -9.70
N TRP A 169 15.77 -3.64 -9.49
CA TRP A 169 16.64 -2.48 -9.59
C TRP A 169 18.08 -2.81 -9.99
N PHE A 170 18.62 -1.96 -10.85
CA PHE A 170 19.97 -2.07 -11.39
C PHE A 170 20.65 -0.71 -11.32
N ALA A 171 21.48 -0.49 -10.29
CA ALA A 171 21.83 0.86 -9.86
C ALA A 171 23.30 1.05 -9.45
N THR A 172 23.78 2.29 -9.57
CA THR A 172 25.06 2.76 -9.00
C THR A 172 24.79 3.67 -7.80
N PRO A 173 25.61 3.63 -6.73
CA PRO A 173 25.39 4.48 -5.55
C PRO A 173 25.65 5.96 -5.85
N SER A 174 26.56 6.26 -6.79
CA SER A 174 26.89 7.60 -7.27
C SER A 174 27.25 7.55 -8.78
N SER A 175 27.81 8.63 -9.31
CA SER A 175 28.24 8.75 -10.71
C SER A 175 29.36 7.77 -11.08
N VAL A 176 29.32 7.23 -12.29
CA VAL A 176 30.39 6.43 -12.91
C VAL A 176 31.03 7.16 -14.10
N ALA A 177 32.05 6.59 -14.77
CA ALA A 177 32.43 7.08 -16.10
C ALA A 177 31.31 6.81 -17.12
N THR A 178 31.07 7.72 -18.04
CA THR A 178 29.89 7.70 -18.92
C THR A 178 29.99 6.73 -20.10
N PHE A 179 31.20 6.25 -20.40
CA PHE A 179 31.49 5.14 -21.31
C PHE A 179 32.57 4.28 -20.65
N ASP A 180 32.48 2.96 -20.82
CA ASP A 180 33.27 1.95 -20.09
C ASP A 180 33.39 2.27 -18.59
N PRO A 181 32.28 2.22 -17.83
CA PRO A 181 32.18 2.81 -16.48
C PRO A 181 33.25 2.36 -15.46
N TYR A 182 33.86 1.19 -15.69
CA TYR A 182 34.89 0.57 -14.85
C TYR A 182 36.33 1.04 -15.18
N LEU A 183 36.55 1.77 -16.28
CA LEU A 183 37.87 2.27 -16.72
C LEU A 183 38.16 3.71 -16.24
N ASP A 184 39.44 4.10 -16.31
CA ASP A 184 39.91 5.45 -15.94
C ASP A 184 39.46 6.48 -16.99
N PRO A 185 39.00 7.71 -16.64
CA PRO A 185 39.08 8.42 -15.36
C PRO A 185 37.95 8.16 -14.33
N GLY A 186 37.23 7.04 -14.44
CA GLY A 186 36.08 6.68 -13.61
C GLY A 186 36.35 6.72 -12.08
N PRO A 187 35.32 7.02 -11.24
CA PRO A 187 35.46 6.91 -9.79
C PRO A 187 35.68 5.46 -9.35
N ILE A 188 35.13 4.50 -10.12
CA ILE A 188 35.42 3.06 -10.01
C ILE A 188 36.92 2.82 -10.21
N ALA A 189 37.47 3.11 -11.39
CA ALA A 189 38.89 2.89 -11.69
C ALA A 189 39.85 3.50 -10.66
N ARG A 190 39.54 4.68 -10.12
CA ARG A 190 40.32 5.33 -9.06
C ARG A 190 40.24 4.65 -7.69
N ALA A 191 39.18 3.90 -7.39
CA ALA A 191 39.10 3.04 -6.20
C ALA A 191 39.80 1.68 -6.42
N VAL A 192 39.85 1.22 -7.68
CA VAL A 192 40.35 -0.09 -8.12
C VAL A 192 41.87 -0.09 -8.31
N GLY A 193 42.44 0.94 -8.95
CA GLY A 193 43.88 1.15 -9.05
C GLY A 193 44.61 0.13 -9.93
N GLY A 194 44.45 0.23 -11.25
CA GLY A 194 45.29 -0.45 -12.25
C GLY A 194 44.95 -1.93 -12.44
N ASP A 195 45.42 -2.79 -11.53
CA ASP A 195 45.64 -4.22 -11.78
C ASP A 195 44.70 -5.16 -10.99
N ARG A 196 43.62 -4.65 -10.39
CA ARG A 196 42.70 -5.42 -9.51
C ARG A 196 41.51 -6.05 -10.25
N THR A 197 41.15 -7.27 -9.84
CA THR A 197 40.02 -8.05 -10.35
C THR A 197 38.68 -7.60 -9.77
N LEU A 198 37.54 -8.06 -10.31
CA LEU A 198 36.20 -7.64 -9.84
C LEU A 198 35.80 -8.07 -8.43
N GLU A 199 36.43 -9.11 -7.89
CA GLU A 199 36.27 -9.51 -6.49
C GLU A 199 37.07 -8.59 -5.55
N GLU A 200 38.02 -7.82 -6.10
CA GLU A 200 38.80 -6.77 -5.43
C GLU A 200 38.36 -5.34 -5.83
N ILE A 201 37.51 -5.20 -6.87
CA ILE A 201 36.83 -3.96 -7.21
C ILE A 201 35.89 -3.63 -6.07
N ASP A 202 35.87 -2.36 -5.70
CA ASP A 202 35.01 -1.89 -4.65
C ASP A 202 33.51 -2.04 -5.03
N PRO A 203 32.72 -2.93 -4.37
CA PRO A 203 31.28 -3.04 -4.64
C PRO A 203 30.53 -1.76 -4.26
N ARG A 204 31.17 -0.83 -3.54
CA ARG A 204 30.64 0.50 -3.21
C ARG A 204 30.72 1.50 -4.38
N ALA A 205 31.29 1.13 -5.53
CA ALA A 205 31.46 2.01 -6.68
C ALA A 205 30.75 1.54 -7.97
N GLY A 206 30.59 0.22 -8.16
CA GLY A 206 30.02 -0.37 -9.38
C GLY A 206 28.50 -0.34 -9.50
N PHE A 207 27.98 -0.93 -10.58
CA PHE A 207 26.57 -1.30 -10.69
C PHE A 207 26.26 -2.52 -9.80
N ILE A 208 25.09 -2.50 -9.16
CA ILE A 208 24.53 -3.58 -8.34
C ILE A 208 23.12 -3.91 -8.87
N ASN A 209 22.81 -5.21 -8.95
CA ASN A 209 21.53 -5.74 -9.42
C ASN A 209 20.76 -6.40 -8.25
N ASN A 210 19.65 -5.81 -7.81
CA ASN A 210 18.82 -6.30 -6.69
C ASN A 210 19.66 -6.71 -5.45
N GLY A 211 20.59 -5.84 -5.03
CA GLY A 211 21.49 -6.06 -3.90
C GLY A 211 22.69 -6.97 -4.16
N LYS A 212 22.85 -7.51 -5.37
CA LYS A 212 23.98 -8.37 -5.78
C LYS A 212 24.97 -7.58 -6.65
N PRO A 213 26.26 -7.48 -6.27
CA PRO A 213 27.30 -6.96 -7.16
C PRO A 213 27.40 -7.77 -8.45
N LEU A 214 27.89 -7.14 -9.52
CA LEU A 214 28.19 -7.82 -10.78
C LEU A 214 29.49 -8.64 -10.70
N LYS A 215 29.56 -9.70 -11.51
CA LYS A 215 30.74 -10.56 -11.65
C LYS A 215 31.75 -10.08 -12.70
N GLU A 216 31.23 -9.47 -13.77
CA GLU A 216 31.99 -9.07 -14.96
C GLU A 216 31.85 -7.56 -15.21
N PRO A 217 32.84 -6.89 -15.82
CA PRO A 217 32.84 -5.45 -15.98
C PRO A 217 31.94 -5.07 -17.15
N LEU A 218 31.26 -3.92 -17.04
CA LEU A 218 30.42 -3.42 -18.13
C LEU A 218 31.24 -2.52 -19.04
N GLN A 219 31.13 -2.79 -20.34
CA GLN A 219 31.70 -2.02 -21.44
C GLN A 219 30.58 -1.33 -22.24
N GLY A 220 30.91 -0.28 -23.00
CA GLY A 220 29.94 0.53 -23.74
C GLY A 220 29.41 1.73 -22.95
N CYS A 221 28.39 2.43 -23.47
CA CYS A 221 27.89 3.64 -22.81
C CYS A 221 27.02 3.32 -21.59
N ALA A 222 27.18 4.12 -20.54
CA ALA A 222 26.34 4.06 -19.35
C ALA A 222 24.84 4.37 -19.63
N ALA A 223 24.50 4.92 -20.81
CA ALA A 223 23.12 5.05 -21.27
C ALA A 223 22.54 3.72 -21.78
N GLU A 224 23.25 3.02 -22.69
CA GLU A 224 22.87 1.68 -23.18
C GLU A 224 22.77 0.68 -22.03
N ILE A 225 23.80 0.62 -21.19
CA ILE A 225 23.91 -0.27 -20.02
C ILE A 225 22.68 -0.17 -19.10
N VAL A 226 22.10 1.02 -18.96
CA VAL A 226 20.90 1.28 -18.15
C VAL A 226 19.64 0.87 -18.92
N MET A 227 19.54 1.24 -20.19
CA MET A 227 18.38 0.94 -21.03
C MET A 227 18.22 -0.57 -21.31
N ASP A 228 19.32 -1.30 -21.43
CA ASP A 228 19.38 -2.78 -21.54
C ASP A 228 18.79 -3.51 -20.33
N ARG A 229 18.60 -2.83 -19.20
CA ARG A 229 18.00 -3.40 -17.98
C ARG A 229 16.57 -2.88 -17.77
N ALA A 230 16.28 -1.65 -18.17
CA ALA A 230 14.92 -1.12 -18.19
C ALA A 230 14.01 -1.82 -19.23
N ILE A 231 14.50 -2.04 -20.46
CA ILE A 231 13.68 -2.65 -21.53
C ILE A 231 13.20 -4.07 -21.20
N PRO A 232 14.01 -5.00 -20.64
CA PRO A 232 13.51 -6.30 -20.21
C PRO A 232 12.42 -6.22 -19.14
N PHE A 233 12.55 -5.33 -18.15
CA PHE A 233 11.52 -5.08 -17.13
C PHE A 233 10.21 -4.57 -17.77
N ILE A 234 10.31 -3.63 -18.70
CA ILE A 234 9.16 -3.09 -19.46
C ILE A 234 8.49 -4.20 -20.27
N ARG A 235 9.25 -4.96 -21.08
CA ARG A 235 8.72 -6.05 -21.93
C ARG A 235 8.08 -7.17 -21.10
N LYS A 236 8.66 -7.50 -19.93
CA LYS A 236 8.11 -8.47 -18.98
C LYS A 236 6.74 -8.03 -18.46
N ASN A 237 6.65 -6.89 -17.79
CA ASN A 237 5.40 -6.46 -17.15
C ASN A 237 4.30 -6.16 -18.17
N ALA A 238 4.65 -5.61 -19.34
CA ALA A 238 3.73 -5.46 -20.46
C ALA A 238 3.17 -6.81 -20.95
N GLY A 239 4.02 -7.84 -21.10
CA GLY A 239 3.61 -9.20 -21.47
C GLY A 239 2.81 -9.93 -20.38
N GLU A 240 2.98 -9.54 -19.12
CA GLU A 240 2.17 -9.99 -17.97
C GLU A 240 0.85 -9.18 -17.83
N GLY A 241 0.60 -8.19 -18.70
CA GLY A 241 -0.57 -7.30 -18.61
C GLY A 241 -0.58 -6.40 -17.36
N LYS A 242 0.56 -6.26 -16.68
CA LYS A 242 0.67 -5.63 -15.37
C LYS A 242 1.17 -4.18 -15.51
N PRO A 243 0.46 -3.18 -14.93
CA PRO A 243 0.93 -1.80 -14.96
C PRO A 243 2.26 -1.66 -14.19
N PHE A 244 3.17 -0.84 -14.68
CA PHE A 244 4.50 -0.69 -14.10
C PHE A 244 4.98 0.77 -14.00
N LEU A 245 5.83 1.02 -13.01
CA LEU A 245 6.64 2.22 -12.87
C LEU A 245 8.10 1.87 -13.19
N ALA A 246 8.68 2.49 -14.21
CA ALA A 246 10.11 2.42 -14.51
C ALA A 246 10.75 3.81 -14.32
N VAL A 247 11.57 3.96 -13.28
CA VAL A 247 12.38 5.16 -13.05
C VAL A 247 13.76 4.92 -13.68
N ILE A 248 14.13 5.75 -14.65
CA ILE A 248 15.33 5.58 -15.47
C ILE A 248 16.23 6.81 -15.29
N TRP A 249 17.16 6.72 -14.35
CA TRP A 249 18.06 7.81 -14.00
C TRP A 249 19.46 7.55 -14.59
N PHE A 250 19.68 8.06 -15.79
CA PHE A 250 20.95 7.94 -16.52
C PHE A 250 22.13 8.52 -15.72
N ASN A 251 23.33 7.98 -15.96
CA ASN A 251 24.60 8.53 -15.45
C ASN A 251 25.20 9.62 -16.37
N PRO A 252 25.10 9.52 -17.72
CA PRO A 252 25.55 10.62 -18.58
C PRO A 252 24.63 11.86 -18.53
N PRO A 253 25.14 13.04 -18.91
CA PRO A 253 26.54 13.36 -19.24
C PRO A 253 27.43 13.80 -18.04
N HIS A 254 27.07 13.44 -16.80
CA HIS A 254 27.82 13.82 -15.59
C HIS A 254 29.29 13.34 -15.61
N SER A 255 30.19 14.08 -14.96
CA SER A 255 31.60 13.72 -14.89
C SER A 255 31.86 12.44 -14.08
N PRO A 256 32.85 11.59 -14.44
CA PRO A 256 33.85 11.79 -15.50
C PRO A 256 33.32 11.53 -16.91
N VAL A 257 33.46 12.54 -17.76
CA VAL A 257 32.91 12.53 -19.12
C VAL A 257 33.86 11.78 -20.06
N VAL A 258 33.38 10.63 -20.53
CA VAL A 258 33.97 9.79 -21.58
C VAL A 258 32.89 9.59 -22.63
N GLY A 259 33.08 10.17 -23.80
CA GLY A 259 32.09 10.15 -24.89
C GLY A 259 31.97 8.81 -25.60
N HIS A 260 30.86 8.62 -26.33
CA HIS A 260 30.64 7.45 -27.17
C HIS A 260 31.48 7.56 -28.46
N PRO A 261 32.43 6.64 -28.73
CA PRO A 261 33.43 6.81 -29.79
C PRO A 261 32.81 6.93 -31.18
N ASP A 262 31.80 6.10 -31.50
CA ASP A 262 31.17 6.12 -32.81
C ASP A 262 30.49 7.47 -33.09
N TYR A 263 29.60 7.95 -32.20
CA TYR A 263 28.97 9.27 -32.32
C TYR A 263 29.97 10.43 -32.31
N MET A 264 31.08 10.33 -31.58
CA MET A 264 32.16 11.32 -31.68
C MET A 264 32.71 11.38 -33.10
N SER A 265 33.01 10.22 -33.71
CA SER A 265 33.56 10.13 -35.06
C SER A 265 32.56 10.52 -36.16
N GLU A 266 31.31 10.09 -36.04
CA GLU A 266 30.26 10.23 -37.05
C GLU A 266 29.65 11.64 -37.07
N TYR A 267 29.31 12.19 -35.90
CA TYR A 267 28.57 13.45 -35.81
C TYR A 267 29.41 14.64 -35.36
N TYR A 268 30.49 14.44 -34.60
CA TYR A 268 31.18 15.52 -33.90
C TYR A 268 32.66 15.69 -34.24
N SER A 269 33.22 14.88 -35.15
CA SER A 269 34.65 14.89 -35.51
C SER A 269 35.19 16.24 -36.03
N HIS A 270 34.29 17.16 -36.42
CA HIS A 270 34.59 18.54 -36.82
C HIS A 270 34.69 19.55 -35.65
N LEU A 271 34.45 19.13 -34.41
CA LEU A 271 34.44 19.96 -33.20
C LEU A 271 35.66 19.68 -32.29
N PRO A 272 35.99 20.56 -31.33
CA PRO A 272 36.97 20.28 -30.28
C PRO A 272 36.65 19.00 -29.48
N GLU A 273 37.67 18.17 -29.22
CA GLU A 273 37.54 16.85 -28.54
C GLU A 273 36.68 16.91 -27.26
N ASN A 274 36.84 17.96 -26.46
CA ASN A 274 36.10 18.13 -25.21
C ASN A 274 34.59 18.35 -25.43
N GLN A 275 34.18 18.92 -26.56
CA GLN A 275 32.78 19.01 -26.99
C GLN A 275 32.29 17.69 -27.56
N GLN A 276 33.09 17.01 -28.39
CA GLN A 276 32.76 15.68 -28.92
C GLN A 276 32.36 14.72 -27.79
N HIS A 277 33.14 14.69 -26.71
CA HIS A 277 32.88 13.82 -25.56
C HIS A 277 31.59 14.11 -24.80
N TYR A 278 31.10 15.36 -24.78
CA TYR A 278 29.85 15.71 -24.11
C TYR A 278 28.65 15.53 -25.05
N PHE A 279 28.75 16.01 -26.30
CA PHE A 279 27.67 15.97 -27.28
C PHE A 279 27.33 14.53 -27.73
N SER A 280 28.32 13.64 -27.82
CA SER A 280 28.10 12.21 -28.05
C SER A 280 27.27 11.52 -26.95
N LEU A 281 27.30 12.02 -25.72
CA LEU A 281 26.52 11.46 -24.61
C LEU A 281 25.07 11.95 -24.58
N ALA A 282 24.84 13.22 -24.93
CA ALA A 282 23.48 13.69 -25.21
C ALA A 282 22.85 12.87 -26.35
N THR A 283 23.64 12.55 -27.38
CA THR A 283 23.22 11.67 -28.50
C THR A 283 22.95 10.23 -28.02
N ALA A 284 23.78 9.66 -27.14
CA ALA A 284 23.56 8.32 -26.62
C ALA A 284 22.29 8.22 -25.76
N ILE A 285 21.99 9.24 -24.95
CA ILE A 285 20.71 9.35 -24.23
C ILE A 285 19.54 9.43 -25.23
N ASP A 286 19.66 10.26 -26.26
CA ASP A 286 18.65 10.40 -27.31
C ASP A 286 18.36 9.06 -28.03
N THR A 287 19.40 8.34 -28.47
CA THR A 287 19.23 7.02 -29.10
C THR A 287 18.53 6.03 -28.17
N GLN A 288 18.86 6.02 -26.87
CA GLN A 288 18.18 5.12 -25.92
C GLN A 288 16.72 5.55 -25.66
N MET A 289 16.42 6.84 -25.69
CA MET A 289 15.03 7.33 -25.65
C MET A 289 14.27 6.97 -26.93
N GLY A 290 14.89 7.02 -28.10
CA GLY A 290 14.34 6.49 -29.35
C GLY A 290 14.03 5.00 -29.28
N ARG A 291 15.00 4.19 -28.84
CA ARG A 291 14.88 2.74 -28.62
C ARG A 291 13.75 2.38 -27.64
N LEU A 292 13.59 3.18 -26.59
CA LEU A 292 12.48 3.06 -25.63
C LEU A 292 11.13 3.38 -26.30
N ARG A 293 11.00 4.53 -26.97
CA ARG A 293 9.76 4.93 -27.69
C ARG A 293 9.35 3.90 -28.74
N THR A 294 10.30 3.36 -29.49
CA THR A 294 10.07 2.25 -30.44
C THR A 294 9.62 0.98 -29.71
N THR A 295 10.27 0.59 -28.60
CA THR A 295 9.85 -0.56 -27.79
C THR A 295 8.41 -0.45 -27.29
N LEU A 296 7.97 0.73 -26.84
CA LEU A 296 6.58 0.94 -26.39
C LEU A 296 5.55 0.79 -27.53
N ARG A 297 5.95 1.15 -28.76
CA ARG A 297 5.11 1.03 -29.96
C ARG A 297 5.10 -0.41 -30.50
N GLU A 298 6.22 -1.12 -30.46
CA GLU A 298 6.31 -2.57 -30.74
C GLU A 298 5.43 -3.41 -29.80
N LEU A 299 5.36 -3.01 -28.52
CA LEU A 299 4.55 -3.68 -27.49
C LEU A 299 3.05 -3.30 -27.54
N GLY A 300 2.66 -2.32 -28.36
CA GLY A 300 1.29 -1.79 -28.40
C GLY A 300 0.87 -0.93 -27.20
N ILE A 301 1.71 -0.80 -26.16
CA ILE A 301 1.36 -0.12 -24.90
C ILE A 301 1.57 1.41 -24.91
N ALA A 302 2.13 1.97 -25.98
CA ALA A 302 2.48 3.39 -26.05
C ALA A 302 1.32 4.33 -25.71
N GLU A 303 0.10 4.02 -26.17
CA GLU A 303 -1.11 4.81 -25.91
C GLU A 303 -1.45 4.88 -24.41
N ASN A 304 -1.29 3.79 -23.67
CA ASN A 304 -1.50 3.72 -22.21
C ASN A 304 -0.18 3.80 -21.42
N THR A 305 0.75 4.65 -21.86
CA THR A 305 2.03 4.90 -21.17
C THR A 305 2.30 6.40 -21.09
N ILE A 306 2.56 6.89 -19.88
CA ILE A 306 3.12 8.23 -19.63
C ILE A 306 4.64 8.11 -19.62
N LEU A 307 5.29 8.65 -20.65
CA LEU A 307 6.74 8.72 -20.76
C LEU A 307 7.22 10.16 -20.53
N THR A 308 8.04 10.41 -19.51
CA THR A 308 8.66 11.73 -19.27
C THR A 308 10.17 11.72 -19.48
N PHE A 309 10.74 12.86 -19.83
CA PHE A 309 12.19 13.07 -19.92
C PHE A 309 12.61 14.43 -19.35
N THR A 310 13.63 14.44 -18.48
CA THR A 310 14.16 15.64 -17.82
C THR A 310 15.65 15.48 -17.41
N SER A 311 16.19 16.37 -16.58
CA SER A 311 17.54 16.30 -15.98
C SER A 311 17.51 16.70 -14.49
N ASP A 312 18.48 16.21 -13.71
CA ASP A 312 18.49 16.34 -12.24
C ASP A 312 19.13 17.63 -11.67
N ASN A 313 19.65 18.49 -12.54
CA ASN A 313 20.01 19.88 -12.30
C ASN A 313 20.38 20.54 -13.63
N GLY A 314 20.56 21.86 -13.64
CA GLY A 314 21.24 22.58 -14.72
C GLY A 314 22.62 21.98 -15.05
N PRO A 315 23.28 22.39 -16.14
CA PRO A 315 24.48 21.71 -16.61
C PRO A 315 25.62 21.84 -15.60
N GLY A 316 26.49 20.81 -15.54
CA GLY A 316 27.65 20.80 -14.64
C GLY A 316 28.50 22.08 -14.76
N PRO A 317 29.08 22.59 -13.66
CA PRO A 317 29.73 23.91 -13.68
C PRO A 317 31.01 23.88 -14.53
N PRO A 318 31.37 24.98 -15.23
CA PRO A 318 32.71 25.15 -15.74
C PRO A 318 33.67 25.05 -14.55
N ILE A 319 34.73 24.26 -14.69
CA ILE A 319 35.61 23.93 -13.57
C ILE A 319 36.15 25.24 -12.95
N LYS A 320 36.07 25.37 -11.61
CA LYS A 320 36.53 26.56 -10.83
C LYS A 320 38.06 26.81 -10.89
N ARG A 321 38.74 26.36 -11.94
CA ARG A 321 40.14 26.61 -12.29
C ARG A 321 40.19 26.92 -13.79
N PRO A 322 40.31 28.20 -14.22
CA PRO A 322 40.29 28.60 -15.62
C PRO A 322 41.63 28.30 -16.33
N LYS A 323 42.06 27.03 -16.29
CA LYS A 323 43.38 26.56 -16.77
C LYS A 323 43.39 25.17 -17.43
N ASN A 324 42.23 24.53 -17.65
CA ASN A 324 42.16 23.31 -18.46
C ASN A 324 41.23 23.53 -19.68
N PRO A 325 41.77 23.80 -20.89
CA PRO A 325 40.96 23.90 -22.10
C PRO A 325 40.31 22.57 -22.50
N ASN A 326 40.85 21.43 -22.05
CA ASN A 326 40.35 20.10 -22.36
C ASN A 326 39.23 19.65 -21.39
N ALA A 327 38.55 20.59 -20.73
CA ALA A 327 37.49 20.30 -19.78
C ALA A 327 36.22 19.79 -20.51
N ARG A 328 35.92 18.50 -20.36
CA ARG A 328 34.82 17.79 -21.05
C ARG A 328 33.40 18.06 -20.53
N LEU A 329 33.24 18.90 -19.50
CA LEU A 329 31.91 19.41 -19.11
C LEU A 329 31.58 20.61 -20.01
N GLN A 330 30.77 20.39 -21.05
CA GLN A 330 30.50 21.38 -22.11
C GLN A 330 29.02 21.76 -22.25
N GLY A 331 28.13 21.31 -21.35
CA GLY A 331 26.70 21.58 -21.42
C GLY A 331 26.31 23.07 -21.29
N SER A 332 25.05 23.38 -21.56
CA SER A 332 24.53 24.72 -21.80
C SER A 332 23.25 25.00 -21.01
N SER A 333 23.20 26.13 -20.32
CA SER A 333 21.98 26.65 -19.68
C SER A 333 21.07 27.38 -20.68
N GLY A 334 21.43 27.41 -21.97
CA GLY A 334 20.74 28.21 -22.97
C GLY A 334 20.88 29.70 -22.66
N PRO A 335 19.79 30.49 -22.65
CA PRO A 335 19.83 31.90 -22.29
C PRO A 335 19.83 32.16 -20.77
N PHE A 336 19.80 31.11 -19.92
CA PHE A 336 19.56 31.25 -18.48
C PHE A 336 20.85 31.44 -17.65
N ARG A 337 20.74 32.25 -16.59
CA ARG A 337 21.83 32.65 -15.68
C ARG A 337 22.23 31.53 -14.71
N GLU A 338 23.54 31.45 -14.46
CA GLU A 338 24.20 30.38 -13.68
C GLU A 338 23.90 28.95 -14.16
N ARG A 339 24.34 27.96 -13.37
CA ARG A 339 24.45 26.53 -13.68
C ARG A 339 24.22 25.71 -12.40
N LYS A 340 24.48 24.39 -12.44
CA LYS A 340 24.41 23.48 -11.27
C LYS A 340 24.95 24.10 -9.97
N ALA A 341 24.25 23.86 -8.87
CA ALA A 341 24.41 24.44 -7.53
C ALA A 341 24.08 25.96 -7.42
N SER A 342 23.12 26.45 -8.20
CA SER A 342 22.58 27.82 -8.14
C SER A 342 21.05 27.84 -8.28
N LEU A 343 20.36 28.80 -7.64
CA LEU A 343 18.90 28.96 -7.73
C LEU A 343 18.41 29.91 -8.85
N TYR A 344 19.33 30.58 -9.56
CA TYR A 344 19.01 31.22 -10.84
C TYR A 344 18.56 30.17 -11.87
N GLU A 345 17.81 30.57 -12.89
CA GLU A 345 17.12 29.71 -13.86
C GLU A 345 18.04 28.64 -14.43
N GLY A 346 19.28 28.96 -14.80
CA GLY A 346 20.21 28.01 -15.43
C GLY A 346 20.73 26.90 -14.50
N GLY A 347 20.46 26.98 -13.19
CA GLY A 347 20.76 25.92 -12.21
C GLY A 347 19.59 24.99 -11.87
N VAL A 348 18.35 25.46 -12.00
CA VAL A 348 17.12 24.71 -11.63
C VAL A 348 16.19 24.40 -12.81
N ARG A 349 16.26 25.14 -13.92
CA ARG A 349 15.47 24.92 -15.13
C ARG A 349 16.19 23.96 -16.06
N VAL A 350 15.47 22.94 -16.50
CA VAL A 350 16.01 21.75 -17.16
C VAL A 350 15.12 21.36 -18.34
N PRO A 351 15.59 20.53 -19.30
CA PRO A 351 14.73 19.97 -20.34
C PRO A 351 13.50 19.31 -19.72
N GLY A 352 12.34 19.37 -20.39
CA GLY A 352 11.11 18.79 -19.87
C GLY A 352 10.18 18.37 -21.00
N LEU A 353 9.99 17.06 -21.16
CA LEU A 353 9.09 16.46 -22.15
C LEU A 353 8.17 15.44 -21.49
N LEU A 354 6.95 15.31 -22.01
CA LEU A 354 6.00 14.26 -21.64
C LEU A 354 5.24 13.77 -22.89
N GLU A 355 5.26 12.47 -23.17
CA GLU A 355 4.48 11.83 -24.23
C GLU A 355 3.47 10.86 -23.58
N TRP A 356 2.19 11.07 -23.86
CA TRP A 356 1.08 10.17 -23.49
C TRP A 356 0.01 10.24 -24.59
N PRO A 357 0.18 9.51 -25.71
CA PRO A 357 -0.51 9.80 -26.97
C PRO A 357 -2.05 9.74 -26.92
N ALA A 358 -2.63 8.92 -26.03
CA ALA A 358 -4.08 8.78 -25.87
C ALA A 358 -4.77 9.99 -25.20
N GLN A 359 -4.01 10.90 -24.56
CA GLN A 359 -4.56 12.00 -23.75
C GLN A 359 -3.90 13.35 -24.05
N VAL A 360 -2.57 13.36 -24.18
CA VAL A 360 -1.78 14.57 -24.43
C VAL A 360 -1.65 14.78 -25.93
N LYS A 361 -2.30 15.83 -26.43
CA LYS A 361 -2.28 16.20 -27.85
C LYS A 361 -0.85 16.47 -28.33
N SER A 362 -0.45 15.87 -29.44
CA SER A 362 0.81 16.16 -30.14
C SER A 362 0.97 17.66 -30.46
N GLY A 363 2.18 18.18 -30.28
CA GLY A 363 2.53 19.59 -30.46
C GLY A 363 2.06 20.49 -29.31
N THR A 364 1.79 19.93 -28.11
CA THR A 364 1.43 20.73 -26.94
C THR A 364 2.65 21.47 -26.40
N VAL A 365 2.50 22.75 -26.08
CA VAL A 365 3.55 23.57 -25.46
C VAL A 365 3.00 24.16 -24.17
N VAL A 366 3.60 23.81 -23.04
CA VAL A 366 3.23 24.29 -21.71
C VAL A 366 4.25 25.34 -21.27
N THR A 367 3.79 26.59 -21.20
CA THR A 367 4.60 27.75 -20.77
C THR A 367 4.44 28.07 -19.28
N ALA A 368 3.49 27.43 -18.60
CA ALA A 368 3.36 27.46 -17.14
C ALA A 368 4.55 26.78 -16.46
N ALA A 369 4.82 27.13 -15.21
CA ALA A 369 5.88 26.48 -14.44
C ALA A 369 5.46 25.06 -14.00
N CYS A 370 6.29 24.06 -14.31
CA CYS A 370 6.10 22.65 -13.94
C CYS A 370 7.38 22.09 -13.30
N SER A 371 7.28 21.00 -12.53
CA SER A 371 8.43 20.44 -11.81
C SER A 371 8.36 18.92 -11.61
N THR A 372 9.50 18.27 -11.37
CA THR A 372 9.51 16.88 -10.88
C THR A 372 8.85 16.73 -9.51
N LEU A 373 8.75 17.81 -8.72
CA LEU A 373 7.97 17.83 -7.49
C LEU A 373 6.48 17.53 -7.76
N ASP A 374 5.98 17.90 -8.94
CA ASP A 374 4.59 17.69 -9.35
C ASP A 374 4.29 16.22 -9.65
N TYR A 375 5.29 15.39 -9.94
CA TYR A 375 5.08 13.99 -10.36
C TYR A 375 4.27 13.19 -9.35
N LEU A 376 4.58 13.28 -8.05
CA LEU A 376 3.85 12.54 -7.03
C LEU A 376 2.37 12.98 -6.90
N PRO A 377 2.02 14.26 -6.68
CA PRO A 377 0.63 14.70 -6.62
C PRO A 377 -0.13 14.54 -7.95
N THR A 378 0.53 14.67 -9.10
CA THR A 378 -0.06 14.40 -10.42
C THR A 378 -0.41 12.92 -10.57
N ILE A 379 0.49 12.01 -10.19
CA ILE A 379 0.23 10.55 -10.22
C ILE A 379 -0.80 10.15 -9.15
N ALA A 380 -0.86 10.84 -8.01
CA ALA A 380 -1.89 10.65 -7.00
C ALA A 380 -3.29 11.03 -7.51
N LYS A 381 -3.43 12.07 -8.34
CA LYS A 381 -4.70 12.42 -8.99
C LYS A 381 -5.03 11.57 -10.20
N LEU A 382 -4.04 11.12 -10.95
CA LEU A 382 -4.18 10.17 -12.05
C LEU A 382 -4.73 8.81 -11.59
N LEU A 383 -4.17 8.27 -10.50
CA LEU A 383 -4.50 6.96 -9.95
C LEU A 383 -5.51 7.02 -8.77
N ASP A 384 -6.23 8.14 -8.68
CA ASP A 384 -7.26 8.47 -7.68
C ASP A 384 -6.96 8.01 -6.23
N PHE A 385 -5.86 8.52 -5.66
CA PHE A 385 -5.49 8.24 -4.27
C PHE A 385 -5.10 9.47 -3.46
N GLU A 386 -5.28 9.37 -2.14
CA GLU A 386 -4.87 10.38 -1.19
C GLU A 386 -3.40 10.23 -0.80
N LEU A 387 -2.70 11.37 -0.71
CA LEU A 387 -1.37 11.43 -0.10
C LEU A 387 -1.49 11.58 1.42
N PRO A 388 -0.51 11.12 2.21
CA PRO A 388 -0.42 11.39 3.65
C PRO A 388 -0.63 12.87 3.99
N ASN A 389 -1.25 13.15 5.14
CA ASN A 389 -1.57 14.52 5.57
C ASN A 389 -0.32 15.32 6.01
N ARG A 390 0.52 15.72 5.05
CA ARG A 390 1.72 16.56 5.23
C ARG A 390 1.92 17.53 4.07
N PRO A 391 2.75 18.58 4.20
CA PRO A 391 2.98 19.54 3.11
C PRO A 391 3.59 18.88 1.85
N TYR A 392 3.08 19.24 0.67
CA TYR A 392 3.69 18.91 -0.63
C TYR A 392 3.98 20.19 -1.41
N ASP A 393 5.13 20.24 -2.07
CA ASP A 393 5.60 21.42 -2.81
C ASP A 393 5.18 21.37 -4.29
N GLY A 394 5.00 20.15 -4.83
CA GLY A 394 4.38 19.93 -6.14
C GLY A 394 2.86 20.07 -6.15
N ILE A 395 2.27 20.22 -7.33
CA ILE A 395 0.81 20.22 -7.59
C ILE A 395 0.45 19.14 -8.61
N ASP A 396 -0.84 18.87 -8.79
CA ASP A 396 -1.31 18.18 -9.99
C ASP A 396 -1.15 19.10 -11.22
N ILE A 397 -0.45 18.61 -12.25
CA ILE A 397 -0.26 19.32 -13.53
C ILE A 397 -1.03 18.70 -14.71
N LEU A 398 -1.88 17.68 -14.51
CA LEU A 398 -2.78 17.18 -15.56
C LEU A 398 -3.60 18.31 -16.21
N PRO A 399 -4.16 19.32 -15.48
CA PRO A 399 -4.88 20.43 -16.11
C PRO A 399 -4.03 21.27 -17.07
N LEU A 400 -2.72 21.38 -16.83
CA LEU A 400 -1.79 22.09 -17.72
C LEU A 400 -1.44 21.26 -18.95
N LEU A 401 -1.23 19.95 -18.77
CA LEU A 401 -0.89 18.99 -19.84
C LEU A 401 -2.06 18.74 -20.80
N LEU A 402 -3.29 18.74 -20.28
CA LEU A 402 -4.53 18.58 -21.04
C LEU A 402 -5.13 19.93 -21.53
N GLY A 403 -4.50 21.06 -21.19
CA GLY A 403 -4.86 22.40 -21.68
C GLY A 403 -6.13 23.01 -21.09
N SER A 404 -6.71 22.43 -20.03
CA SER A 404 -7.85 23.00 -19.29
C SER A 404 -7.43 24.15 -18.35
N GLN A 405 -6.14 24.25 -18.04
CA GLN A 405 -5.52 25.33 -17.26
C GLN A 405 -4.29 25.89 -18.00
N LYS A 406 -3.96 27.17 -17.80
CA LYS A 406 -2.86 27.87 -18.50
C LYS A 406 -1.74 28.43 -17.60
N GLU A 407 -2.00 28.55 -16.32
CA GLU A 407 -1.10 29.13 -15.31
C GLU A 407 -0.95 28.15 -14.16
N ARG A 408 0.22 28.07 -13.53
CA ARG A 408 0.47 27.17 -12.40
C ARG A 408 -0.35 27.56 -11.17
N GLY A 409 -0.54 28.87 -10.92
CA GLY A 409 -1.37 29.40 -9.83
C GLY A 409 -0.78 29.27 -8.42
N ARG A 410 0.16 28.34 -8.18
CA ARG A 410 0.95 28.25 -6.95
C ARG A 410 2.46 28.29 -7.26
N PRO A 411 3.22 29.30 -6.80
CA PRO A 411 4.66 29.37 -7.03
C PRO A 411 5.44 28.14 -6.53
N ILE A 412 6.60 27.89 -7.14
CA ILE A 412 7.56 26.87 -6.71
C ILE A 412 8.54 27.52 -5.72
N GLY A 413 8.66 26.92 -4.53
CA GLY A 413 9.67 27.28 -3.54
C GLY A 413 10.94 26.44 -3.69
N PHE A 414 12.09 27.08 -3.55
CA PHE A 414 13.40 26.42 -3.60
C PHE A 414 14.23 26.82 -2.37
N HIS A 415 14.89 25.82 -1.76
CA HIS A 415 15.82 25.98 -0.64
C HIS A 415 17.08 25.17 -0.95
N PHE A 416 18.24 25.83 -0.93
CA PHE A 416 19.53 25.17 -1.17
C PHE A 416 20.65 25.92 -0.44
N ARG A 417 21.22 25.28 0.58
CA ARG A 417 22.10 25.91 1.57
C ARG A 417 21.46 27.19 2.11
N ASP A 418 22.21 28.29 2.08
CA ASP A 418 21.79 29.60 2.56
C ASP A 418 21.00 30.37 1.47
N ALA A 419 20.68 29.78 0.32
CA ALA A 419 19.91 30.41 -0.77
C ALA A 419 18.42 30.00 -0.76
N LEU A 420 17.55 30.94 -1.13
CA LEU A 420 16.10 30.77 -1.21
C LEU A 420 15.54 31.40 -2.50
N ALA A 421 14.51 30.79 -3.10
CA ALA A 421 13.76 31.40 -4.20
C ALA A 421 12.26 31.05 -4.18
N TRP A 422 11.45 31.95 -4.73
CA TRP A 422 9.99 31.83 -4.92
C TRP A 422 9.68 32.18 -6.37
N SER A 423 9.31 31.20 -7.21
CA SER A 423 9.15 31.37 -8.65
C SER A 423 7.69 31.10 -9.08
N GLY A 424 6.98 32.15 -9.48
CA GLY A 424 5.60 32.10 -9.95
C GLY A 424 5.48 32.13 -11.47
N ASP A 425 4.24 32.30 -11.98
CA ASP A 425 3.98 32.30 -13.43
C ASP A 425 4.59 33.51 -14.15
N GLN A 426 4.73 34.68 -13.50
CA GLN A 426 5.45 35.84 -14.06
C GLN A 426 6.76 36.13 -13.31
N TYR A 427 6.67 36.38 -11.99
CA TYR A 427 7.78 36.90 -11.20
C TYR A 427 8.56 35.79 -10.47
N LYS A 428 9.85 36.05 -10.26
CA LYS A 428 10.72 35.25 -9.39
C LYS A 428 11.44 36.16 -8.38
N LEU A 429 11.29 35.84 -7.10
CA LEU A 429 12.00 36.48 -6.00
C LEU A 429 13.13 35.54 -5.54
N ILE A 430 14.36 36.04 -5.39
CA ILE A 430 15.53 35.22 -5.03
C ILE A 430 16.44 35.92 -4.02
N ALA A 431 16.90 35.18 -3.02
CA ALA A 431 18.04 35.54 -2.17
C ALA A 431 19.16 34.52 -2.42
N ALA A 432 20.21 34.94 -3.12
CA ALA A 432 21.33 34.08 -3.51
C ALA A 432 22.26 33.71 -2.32
N GLU A 433 23.07 32.66 -2.48
CA GLU A 433 24.03 32.20 -1.46
C GLU A 433 25.06 33.30 -1.15
N GLN A 434 25.17 33.73 0.11
CA GLN A 434 26.12 34.77 0.49
C GLN A 434 27.57 34.24 0.40
N THR A 435 28.42 34.93 -0.37
CA THR A 435 29.83 34.55 -0.49
C THR A 435 30.55 34.60 0.86
N GLU A 436 31.56 33.74 1.03
CA GLU A 436 32.18 33.43 2.34
C GLU A 436 32.72 34.65 3.11
N ARG A 437 33.00 35.76 2.43
CA ARG A 437 33.41 37.05 3.03
C ARG A 437 32.32 37.77 3.84
N ARG A 438 31.05 37.32 3.81
CA ARG A 438 29.95 37.88 4.62
C ARG A 438 29.49 36.97 5.78
N ARG A 439 30.22 35.89 6.10
CA ARG A 439 29.90 34.99 7.24
C ARG A 439 30.16 35.59 8.65
N ALA A 440 30.34 36.90 8.76
CA ALA A 440 30.54 37.58 10.04
C ALA A 440 29.18 37.97 10.65
N GLU A 441 28.68 37.09 11.53
CA GLU A 441 27.69 37.33 12.59
C GLU A 441 26.28 37.86 12.19
N ASP A 442 25.24 37.24 12.76
CA ASP A 442 23.81 37.60 12.71
C ASP A 442 23.10 37.68 11.32
N SER A 443 23.78 37.37 10.22
CA SER A 443 23.24 37.55 8.85
C SER A 443 22.33 36.41 8.30
N SER A 444 21.95 35.44 9.13
CA SER A 444 21.19 34.24 8.71
C SER A 444 19.66 34.42 8.68
N ALA A 445 19.13 35.35 9.47
CA ALA A 445 17.70 35.58 9.65
C ALA A 445 17.00 35.87 8.30
N PHE A 446 15.80 35.33 8.11
CA PHE A 446 15.04 35.50 6.85
C PHE A 446 14.84 36.98 6.49
N GLU A 447 14.63 37.83 7.50
CA GLU A 447 14.37 39.25 7.28
C GLU A 447 15.60 40.06 6.81
N SER A 448 16.81 39.73 7.26
CA SER A 448 18.06 40.45 6.91
C SER A 448 18.62 40.10 5.52
N ARG A 449 17.98 39.17 4.80
CA ARG A 449 18.39 38.78 3.44
C ARG A 449 18.05 39.86 2.43
N THR A 450 19.00 40.15 1.54
CA THR A 450 18.75 40.92 0.31
C THR A 450 18.05 40.02 -0.70
N PHE A 451 17.00 40.52 -1.35
CA PHE A 451 16.27 39.81 -2.40
C PHE A 451 16.30 40.60 -3.72
N GLU A 452 16.65 39.93 -4.81
CA GLU A 452 16.41 40.39 -6.19
C GLU A 452 15.02 39.93 -6.64
N LEU A 453 14.39 40.68 -7.54
CA LEU A 453 13.12 40.35 -8.21
C LEU A 453 13.31 40.40 -9.73
N PHE A 454 12.86 39.38 -10.44
CA PHE A 454 12.91 39.29 -11.90
C PHE A 454 11.54 39.00 -12.50
N ASP A 455 11.25 39.58 -13.67
CA ASP A 455 10.08 39.24 -14.49
C ASP A 455 10.50 38.24 -15.56
N LEU A 456 10.29 36.95 -15.32
CA LEU A 456 10.74 35.87 -16.19
C LEU A 456 10.03 35.84 -17.56
N THR A 457 8.96 36.62 -17.76
CA THR A 457 8.29 36.76 -19.06
C THR A 457 8.97 37.75 -19.99
N LYS A 458 9.80 38.65 -19.44
CA LYS A 458 10.53 39.71 -20.17
C LYS A 458 12.05 39.52 -20.10
N ASP A 459 12.54 39.08 -18.94
CA ASP A 459 13.94 38.84 -18.63
C ASP A 459 14.11 37.40 -18.09
N PRO A 460 13.96 36.38 -18.96
CA PRO A 460 14.20 34.99 -18.57
C PRO A 460 15.66 34.70 -18.22
N GLY A 461 16.58 35.63 -18.52
CA GLY A 461 18.00 35.54 -18.18
C GLY A 461 18.36 36.13 -16.81
N GLU A 462 17.40 36.65 -16.04
CA GLU A 462 17.61 37.25 -14.71
C GLU A 462 18.77 38.28 -14.71
N THR A 463 18.76 39.16 -15.71
CA THR A 463 19.79 40.16 -15.98
C THR A 463 19.51 41.50 -15.29
N THR A 464 18.24 41.81 -15.00
CA THR A 464 17.77 43.12 -14.56
C THR A 464 16.92 43.00 -13.30
N ASP A 465 17.50 43.29 -12.13
CA ASP A 465 16.75 43.35 -10.88
C ASP A 465 15.76 44.53 -10.90
N ILE A 466 14.48 44.22 -10.70
CA ILE A 466 13.37 45.16 -10.63
C ILE A 466 12.81 45.33 -9.21
N SER A 467 13.49 44.78 -8.18
CA SER A 467 13.09 44.85 -6.77
C SER A 467 12.76 46.27 -6.29
N ALA A 468 13.61 47.24 -6.63
CA ALA A 468 13.44 48.65 -6.27
C ALA A 468 12.32 49.37 -7.06
N GLN A 469 11.85 48.78 -8.16
CA GLN A 469 10.77 49.30 -9.01
C GLN A 469 9.40 48.75 -8.58
N HIS A 470 9.38 47.57 -7.95
CA HIS A 470 8.18 46.85 -7.51
C HIS A 470 8.22 46.42 -6.03
N PRO A 471 8.43 47.36 -5.07
CA PRO A 471 8.56 47.06 -3.65
C PRO A 471 7.29 46.41 -3.04
N GLU A 472 6.12 46.59 -3.65
CA GLU A 472 4.87 45.91 -3.31
C GLU A 472 4.88 44.42 -3.69
N VAL A 473 5.39 44.06 -4.88
CA VAL A 473 5.53 42.67 -5.34
C VAL A 473 6.57 41.95 -4.46
N VAL A 474 7.71 42.59 -4.20
CA VAL A 474 8.74 42.08 -3.27
C VAL A 474 8.13 41.78 -1.90
N ARG A 475 7.27 42.67 -1.38
CA ARG A 475 6.63 42.48 -0.06
C ARG A 475 5.64 41.31 -0.04
N SER A 476 4.83 41.12 -1.08
CA SER A 476 3.92 39.97 -1.17
C SER A 476 4.70 38.66 -1.25
N MET A 477 5.61 38.56 -2.23
CA MET A 477 6.40 37.35 -2.47
C MET A 477 7.30 36.99 -1.28
N LYS A 478 7.87 37.98 -0.56
CA LYS A 478 8.62 37.73 0.68
C LYS A 478 7.72 37.20 1.80
N SER A 479 6.48 37.68 1.91
CA SER A 479 5.51 37.16 2.89
C SER A 479 5.05 35.72 2.58
N GLU A 480 4.85 35.40 1.30
CA GLU A 480 4.53 34.04 0.84
C GLU A 480 5.71 33.09 1.06
N LEU A 481 6.91 33.47 0.61
CA LEU A 481 8.13 32.72 0.81
C LEU A 481 8.43 32.50 2.29
N GLY A 482 8.22 33.50 3.15
CA GLY A 482 8.41 33.37 4.61
C GLY A 482 7.48 32.31 5.23
N LYS A 483 6.21 32.24 4.80
CA LYS A 483 5.28 31.18 5.22
C LYS A 483 5.72 29.80 4.73
N TRP A 484 6.24 29.73 3.50
CA TRP A 484 6.77 28.48 2.94
C TRP A 484 8.04 28.02 3.67
N VAL A 485 8.97 28.94 3.96
CA VAL A 485 10.20 28.66 4.74
C VAL A 485 9.84 28.14 6.12
N ALA A 486 8.95 28.81 6.86
CA ALA A 486 8.49 28.34 8.17
C ALA A 486 7.82 26.96 8.10
N SER A 487 7.12 26.65 7.00
CA SER A 487 6.60 25.30 6.74
C SER A 487 7.72 24.28 6.47
N VAL A 488 8.77 24.64 5.72
CA VAL A 488 9.93 23.77 5.48
C VAL A 488 10.71 23.52 6.77
N GLU A 489 10.90 24.54 7.61
CA GLU A 489 11.54 24.44 8.93
C GLU A 489 10.73 23.54 9.87
N ASN A 490 9.39 23.62 9.85
CA ASN A 490 8.52 22.70 10.58
C ASN A 490 8.67 21.24 10.10
N SER A 491 8.76 21.02 8.79
CA SER A 491 9.06 19.70 8.23
C SER A 491 10.47 19.22 8.63
N GLU A 492 11.48 20.09 8.58
CA GLU A 492 12.87 19.79 8.96
C GLU A 492 12.96 19.42 10.45
N ALA A 493 12.18 20.06 11.32
CA ALA A 493 12.03 19.69 12.74
C ALA A 493 11.39 18.31 12.99
N GLY A 494 10.74 17.70 11.98
CA GLY A 494 10.09 16.39 12.08
C GLY A 494 8.60 16.44 12.44
N ASN A 495 8.00 17.62 12.53
CA ASN A 495 6.60 17.78 12.95
C ASN A 495 5.57 17.26 11.92
N ASP A 496 6.02 16.91 10.71
CA ASP A 496 5.19 16.33 9.64
C ASP A 496 4.73 14.88 9.91
N TYR A 497 5.30 14.20 10.91
CA TYR A 497 5.12 12.74 11.12
C TYR A 497 4.39 12.38 12.44
N GLY A 498 3.90 13.37 13.19
CA GLY A 498 3.13 13.18 14.42
C GLY A 498 3.97 13.21 15.70
N THR A 499 3.42 13.80 16.78
CA THR A 499 4.20 14.17 17.97
C THR A 499 4.50 13.03 18.96
N GLU A 500 4.04 11.80 18.72
CA GLU A 500 4.41 10.65 19.56
C GLU A 500 5.82 10.10 19.24
N GLN A 501 6.34 10.32 18.03
CA GLN A 501 7.69 9.88 17.65
C GLN A 501 8.77 10.94 17.89
N ALA A 502 8.38 12.17 18.22
CA ALA A 502 9.29 13.28 18.55
C ALA A 502 9.83 13.25 20.00
N ALA A 503 9.94 12.06 20.60
CA ALA A 503 10.65 11.88 21.86
C ALA A 503 12.17 12.07 21.65
N ALA A 504 12.85 12.68 22.64
CA ALA A 504 14.29 12.89 22.56
C ALA A 504 15.03 11.55 22.36
N LYS A 505 15.97 11.51 21.38
CA LYS A 505 16.67 10.29 20.90
C LYS A 505 16.85 9.24 22.01
N PRO A 506 16.10 8.13 21.98
CA PRO A 506 16.32 7.02 22.89
C PRO A 506 17.76 6.52 22.76
N SER A 507 18.34 6.06 23.87
CA SER A 507 19.56 5.26 23.82
C SER A 507 19.28 3.98 23.02
N ALA A 508 20.14 3.68 22.04
CA ALA A 508 20.09 2.47 21.24
C ALA A 508 19.88 1.23 22.12
N LYS A 509 18.81 0.48 21.86
CA LYS A 509 18.43 -0.71 22.63
C LYS A 509 19.17 -1.94 22.14
N THR A 510 19.40 -2.90 23.02
CA THR A 510 20.01 -4.19 22.66
C THR A 510 18.95 -5.28 22.61
N ARG A 511 18.75 -5.91 21.45
CA ARG A 511 17.62 -6.83 21.20
C ARG A 511 18.09 -8.21 20.79
N LEU A 512 17.57 -9.25 21.45
CA LEU A 512 17.95 -10.63 21.24
C LEU A 512 16.85 -11.42 20.53
N PHE A 513 17.19 -12.07 19.41
CA PHE A 513 16.28 -12.91 18.64
C PHE A 513 16.82 -14.34 18.56
N LEU A 514 16.13 -15.28 19.20
CA LEU A 514 16.53 -16.67 19.36
C LEU A 514 15.75 -17.57 18.40
N LEU A 515 16.36 -17.98 17.30
CA LEU A 515 15.68 -18.72 16.24
C LEU A 515 15.95 -20.23 16.39
N SER A 516 14.88 -20.99 16.67
CA SER A 516 14.94 -22.41 16.99
C SER A 516 13.87 -23.24 16.29
N GLY A 517 14.09 -24.55 16.21
CA GLY A 517 13.15 -25.48 15.58
C GLY A 517 13.81 -26.52 14.69
N GLN A 518 13.00 -27.06 13.78
CA GLN A 518 13.34 -28.20 12.93
C GLN A 518 13.77 -27.79 11.50
N SER A 519 13.47 -28.62 10.50
CA SER A 519 14.09 -28.63 9.16
C SER A 519 13.98 -27.31 8.40
N ASN A 520 12.85 -26.61 8.48
CA ASN A 520 12.66 -25.35 7.75
C ASN A 520 13.36 -24.17 8.44
N MET A 521 13.46 -24.14 9.77
CA MET A 521 14.33 -23.18 10.49
C MET A 521 15.82 -23.52 10.31
N ALA A 522 16.18 -24.80 10.21
CA ALA A 522 17.55 -25.21 9.88
C ALA A 522 18.00 -24.63 8.52
N ARG A 523 17.10 -24.56 7.54
CA ARG A 523 17.34 -24.03 6.17
C ARG A 523 17.14 -22.52 6.01
N LEU A 524 16.28 -21.88 6.82
CA LEU A 524 16.09 -20.43 6.80
C LEU A 524 17.42 -19.70 7.06
N ASP A 525 17.82 -18.81 6.17
CA ASP A 525 18.96 -17.92 6.40
C ASP A 525 18.47 -16.61 7.03
N PRO A 526 18.82 -16.32 8.30
CA PRO A 526 18.30 -15.14 8.99
C PRO A 526 18.82 -13.85 8.37
N ASP A 527 20.05 -13.81 7.89
CA ASP A 527 20.66 -12.57 7.40
C ASP A 527 20.17 -12.19 6.00
N ILE A 528 19.61 -13.16 5.26
CA ILE A 528 18.89 -12.93 4.01
C ILE A 528 17.40 -12.59 4.22
N SER A 529 16.74 -13.17 5.24
CA SER A 529 15.26 -13.20 5.32
C SER A 529 14.61 -12.57 6.55
N PHE A 530 15.33 -12.46 7.66
CA PHE A 530 14.79 -12.08 8.98
C PHE A 530 15.45 -10.79 9.50
N THR A 531 16.78 -10.80 9.65
CA THR A 531 17.61 -9.66 10.09
C THR A 531 17.35 -8.38 9.26
N PRO A 532 17.17 -8.41 7.92
CA PRO A 532 16.90 -7.19 7.13
C PRO A 532 15.54 -6.53 7.40
N THR A 533 14.57 -7.27 7.94
CA THR A 533 13.28 -6.70 8.34
C THR A 533 13.39 -6.03 9.70
N LEU A 534 14.06 -6.69 10.66
CA LEU A 534 14.35 -6.09 11.97
C LEU A 534 15.19 -4.81 11.86
N ARG A 535 16.21 -4.77 10.99
CA ARG A 535 17.05 -3.57 10.73
C ARG A 535 16.29 -2.38 10.14
N ARG A 536 15.06 -2.58 9.63
CA ARG A 536 14.21 -1.47 9.15
C ARG A 536 13.29 -0.95 10.25
N ALA A 537 12.75 -1.82 11.10
CA ALA A 537 11.95 -1.42 12.25
C ALA A 537 12.78 -0.83 13.41
N PHE A 538 14.02 -1.31 13.56
CA PHE A 538 14.92 -0.98 14.66
C PHE A 538 16.31 -0.58 14.10
N PRO A 539 16.45 0.58 13.42
CA PRO A 539 17.66 0.93 12.67
C PRO A 539 18.84 1.40 13.54
N ASP A 540 18.56 2.04 14.68
CA ASP A 540 19.58 2.52 15.63
C ASP A 540 19.95 1.47 16.71
N ASP A 541 19.20 0.36 16.81
CA ASP A 541 19.33 -0.64 17.89
C ASP A 541 20.36 -1.74 17.57
N GLU A 542 21.00 -2.31 18.60
CA GLU A 542 21.88 -3.48 18.42
C GLU A 542 21.08 -4.79 18.35
N LEU A 543 21.02 -5.37 17.16
CA LEU A 543 20.25 -6.58 16.87
C LEU A 543 21.13 -7.84 16.91
N ILE A 544 20.95 -8.67 17.95
CA ILE A 544 21.67 -9.93 18.16
C ILE A 544 20.78 -11.11 17.75
N VAL A 545 21.07 -11.74 16.61
CA VAL A 545 20.30 -12.89 16.10
C VAL A 545 21.07 -14.20 16.31
N VAL A 546 20.49 -15.12 17.09
CA VAL A 546 21.11 -16.41 17.44
C VAL A 546 20.24 -17.57 16.94
N LYS A 547 20.59 -18.12 15.77
CA LYS A 547 19.96 -19.34 15.25
C LYS A 547 20.63 -20.62 15.75
N VAL A 548 19.85 -21.57 16.25
CA VAL A 548 20.21 -22.98 16.46
C VAL A 548 19.02 -23.84 16.04
N ALA A 549 19.12 -24.61 14.96
CA ALA A 549 18.01 -25.42 14.47
C ALA A 549 18.53 -26.67 13.75
N PHE A 550 17.80 -27.78 13.86
CA PHE A 550 18.24 -29.09 13.38
C PHE A 550 17.06 -29.90 12.84
N GLY A 551 17.14 -30.34 11.58
CA GLY A 551 16.12 -31.21 10.99
C GLY A 551 15.94 -32.53 11.75
N GLY A 552 14.71 -33.02 11.82
CA GLY A 552 14.38 -34.27 12.52
C GLY A 552 14.58 -34.28 14.03
N ARG A 553 14.54 -33.12 14.71
CA ARG A 553 14.71 -32.98 16.16
C ARG A 553 13.46 -32.38 16.82
N PRO A 554 12.47 -33.21 17.23
CA PRO A 554 11.21 -32.72 17.79
C PRO A 554 11.39 -32.02 19.13
N ILE A 555 10.36 -31.29 19.56
CA ILE A 555 10.40 -30.43 20.74
C ILE A 555 10.79 -31.19 22.02
N ALA A 556 10.45 -32.47 22.16
CA ALA A 556 10.92 -33.34 23.26
C ALA A 556 12.45 -33.56 23.33
N ARG A 557 13.23 -33.12 22.32
CA ARG A 557 14.71 -33.11 22.37
C ARG A 557 15.30 -31.81 22.93
N TRP A 558 14.46 -30.81 23.16
CA TRP A 558 14.81 -29.53 23.76
C TRP A 558 14.49 -29.49 25.26
N VAL A 559 13.51 -30.25 25.72
CA VAL A 559 12.97 -30.18 27.09
C VAL A 559 13.00 -31.53 27.83
N PRO A 560 13.15 -31.53 29.17
CA PRO A 560 13.69 -30.46 30.00
C PRO A 560 15.22 -30.35 29.84
N ARG A 561 15.70 -29.12 29.64
CA ARG A 561 17.10 -28.69 29.44
C ARG A 561 17.91 -29.68 28.58
N GLY A 562 17.33 -30.03 27.43
CA GLY A 562 17.84 -31.01 26.49
C GLY A 562 19.17 -30.59 25.86
N MET A 563 19.85 -31.54 25.20
CA MET A 563 21.19 -31.29 24.62
C MET A 563 21.19 -30.14 23.61
N ILE A 564 20.12 -30.00 22.82
CA ILE A 564 20.00 -28.96 21.79
C ILE A 564 19.74 -27.59 22.43
N TYR A 565 18.87 -27.54 23.43
CA TYR A 565 18.60 -26.33 24.21
C TYR A 565 19.87 -25.82 24.93
N LYS A 566 20.68 -26.73 25.49
CA LYS A 566 22.00 -26.39 26.05
C LYS A 566 22.97 -25.80 25.01
N GLN A 567 22.88 -26.20 23.74
CA GLN A 567 23.64 -25.57 22.65
C GLN A 567 23.12 -24.18 22.30
N LEU A 568 21.80 -23.95 22.29
CA LEU A 568 21.21 -22.61 22.15
C LEU A 568 21.70 -21.67 23.25
N LEU A 569 21.61 -22.08 24.53
CA LEU A 569 22.11 -21.27 25.65
C LEU A 569 23.61 -21.01 25.56
N ALA A 570 24.43 -22.01 25.23
CA ALA A 570 25.88 -21.84 25.07
C ALA A 570 26.24 -20.86 23.93
N LYS A 571 25.57 -20.97 22.78
CA LYS A 571 25.75 -20.03 21.66
C LYS A 571 25.28 -18.63 22.02
N THR A 572 24.16 -18.52 22.74
CA THR A 572 23.59 -17.23 23.16
C THR A 572 24.46 -16.52 24.18
N LYS A 573 24.92 -17.21 25.23
CA LYS A 573 25.84 -16.65 26.24
C LYS A 573 27.15 -16.16 25.61
N LYS A 574 27.64 -16.83 24.55
CA LYS A 574 28.76 -16.33 23.73
C LYS A 574 28.41 -15.12 22.85
N ALA A 575 27.18 -15.00 22.36
CA ALA A 575 26.75 -13.90 21.51
C ALA A 575 26.47 -12.60 22.28
N ILE A 576 25.87 -12.68 23.47
CA ILE A 576 25.55 -11.51 24.31
C ILE A 576 26.75 -11.04 25.14
N ALA A 577 27.68 -11.94 25.51
CA ALA A 577 29.01 -11.61 26.03
C ALA A 577 29.10 -10.53 27.13
N GLY A 578 28.11 -10.47 28.05
CA GLY A 578 28.08 -9.51 29.16
C GLY A 578 27.22 -8.25 28.91
N LYS A 579 26.46 -8.21 27.80
CA LYS A 579 25.44 -7.18 27.54
C LYS A 579 24.11 -7.54 28.20
N GLU A 580 23.41 -6.53 28.69
CA GLU A 580 21.99 -6.61 29.09
C GLU A 580 21.10 -6.40 27.86
N MET A 581 19.95 -7.08 27.81
CA MET A 581 19.02 -7.03 26.67
C MET A 581 17.75 -6.27 27.06
N ASP A 582 17.35 -5.27 26.27
CA ASP A 582 16.05 -4.60 26.42
C ASP A 582 14.89 -5.56 26.13
N THR A 583 14.97 -6.29 25.01
CA THR A 583 13.92 -7.22 24.57
C THR A 583 14.49 -8.55 24.11
N ILE A 584 13.91 -9.66 24.58
CA ILE A 584 14.23 -11.02 24.13
C ILE A 584 13.02 -11.59 23.38
N THR A 585 13.25 -12.14 22.20
CA THR A 585 12.22 -12.82 21.39
C THR A 585 12.67 -14.22 21.00
N PHE A 586 11.85 -15.24 21.25
CA PHE A 586 12.07 -16.63 20.86
C PHE A 586 11.17 -17.00 19.69
N VAL A 587 11.77 -17.50 18.61
CA VAL A 587 11.05 -17.96 17.40
C VAL A 587 11.15 -19.48 17.34
N TRP A 588 10.03 -20.18 17.49
CA TRP A 588 9.95 -21.64 17.42
C TRP A 588 9.26 -22.11 16.14
N MET A 589 9.97 -22.92 15.34
CA MET A 589 9.43 -23.54 14.13
C MET A 589 9.24 -25.04 14.31
N GLN A 590 7.98 -25.49 14.24
CA GLN A 590 7.57 -26.90 14.22
C GLN A 590 8.23 -27.68 13.07
N GLY A 591 8.25 -29.02 13.17
CA GLY A 591 8.81 -29.87 12.14
C GLY A 591 8.20 -31.25 11.98
N GLU A 592 8.75 -31.97 11.01
CA GLU A 592 8.22 -33.24 10.49
C GLU A 592 8.36 -34.42 11.46
N ARG A 593 8.95 -34.22 12.64
CA ARG A 593 9.01 -35.21 13.71
C ARG A 593 8.12 -34.91 14.90
N ASP A 594 7.59 -33.69 15.04
CA ASP A 594 6.67 -33.37 16.15
C ASP A 594 5.34 -34.15 16.04
N HIS A 595 5.02 -34.67 14.85
CA HIS A 595 3.84 -35.51 14.60
C HIS A 595 4.09 -37.03 14.73
N GLN A 596 5.33 -37.48 14.97
CA GLN A 596 5.75 -38.88 14.78
C GLN A 596 6.13 -39.59 16.08
N GLN A 597 5.39 -40.67 16.36
CA GLN A 597 5.58 -41.62 17.48
C GLN A 597 5.38 -41.05 18.89
N ASN A 598 4.30 -41.49 19.54
CA ASN A 598 4.01 -41.41 20.97
C ASN A 598 3.95 -40.02 21.64
N GLU A 599 4.39 -38.94 21.00
CA GLU A 599 3.99 -37.58 21.42
C GLU A 599 2.51 -37.38 21.12
N THR A 600 1.69 -37.31 22.17
CA THR A 600 0.28 -36.91 22.06
C THR A 600 0.18 -35.39 21.95
N THR A 601 -0.97 -34.88 21.53
CA THR A 601 -1.32 -33.45 21.61
C THR A 601 -1.00 -32.82 22.97
N LYS A 602 -1.30 -33.54 24.07
CA LYS A 602 -1.01 -33.10 25.44
C LYS A 602 0.50 -33.05 25.71
N THR A 603 1.26 -33.99 25.14
CA THR A 603 2.72 -34.03 25.19
C THR A 603 3.34 -32.84 24.47
N TYR A 604 2.88 -32.50 23.26
CA TYR A 604 3.37 -31.33 22.52
C TYR A 604 3.09 -30.01 23.27
N LYS A 605 1.86 -29.82 23.77
CA LYS A 605 1.48 -28.65 24.58
C LYS A 605 2.36 -28.51 25.83
N ALA A 606 2.51 -29.60 26.60
CA ALA A 606 3.36 -29.62 27.78
C ALA A 606 4.84 -29.35 27.44
N ASN A 607 5.35 -29.88 26.32
CA ASN A 607 6.72 -29.61 25.87
C ASN A 607 6.93 -28.14 25.50
N LEU A 608 5.97 -27.51 24.83
CA LEU A 608 6.02 -26.10 24.43
C LEU A 608 5.96 -25.16 25.65
N GLN A 609 5.06 -25.42 26.59
CA GLN A 609 4.98 -24.71 27.88
C GLN A 609 6.23 -24.92 28.74
N THR A 610 6.82 -26.12 28.72
CA THR A 610 8.09 -26.40 29.40
C THR A 610 9.26 -25.66 28.74
N LEU A 611 9.25 -25.47 27.42
CA LEU A 611 10.26 -24.67 26.71
C LEU A 611 10.14 -23.19 27.08
N TYR A 612 8.92 -22.66 27.19
CA TYR A 612 8.65 -21.30 27.71
C TYR A 612 9.25 -21.10 29.10
N LYS A 613 8.82 -21.92 30.06
CA LYS A 613 9.26 -21.80 31.46
C LYS A 613 10.77 -21.88 31.65
N GLN A 614 11.48 -22.66 30.83
CA GLN A 614 12.93 -22.76 30.94
C GLN A 614 13.64 -21.56 30.34
N LEU A 615 13.10 -20.95 29.28
CA LEU A 615 13.65 -19.71 28.74
C LEU A 615 13.46 -18.56 29.73
N THR A 616 12.31 -18.46 30.40
CA THR A 616 12.13 -17.47 31.48
C THR A 616 13.05 -17.75 32.67
N GLU A 617 13.23 -19.02 33.09
CA GLU A 617 14.18 -19.43 34.15
C GLU A 617 15.67 -19.19 33.81
N ASP A 618 16.12 -19.47 32.58
CA ASP A 618 17.55 -19.38 32.20
C ASP A 618 17.99 -17.97 31.76
N PHE A 619 17.04 -17.05 31.54
CA PHE A 619 17.27 -15.61 31.28
C PHE A 619 16.82 -14.68 32.43
N ASP A 620 16.15 -15.18 33.46
CA ASP A 620 15.61 -14.41 34.60
C ASP A 620 14.67 -13.27 34.16
N ARG A 621 13.78 -13.59 33.21
CA ARG A 621 12.91 -12.65 32.47
C ARG A 621 11.54 -13.29 32.26
N GLU A 622 10.45 -12.64 32.68
CA GLU A 622 9.08 -13.11 32.37
C GLU A 622 8.54 -12.53 31.04
N ASP A 623 9.09 -11.39 30.62
CA ASP A 623 8.78 -10.61 29.41
C ASP A 623 9.61 -11.08 28.19
N ILE A 624 9.45 -12.36 27.82
CA ILE A 624 10.04 -12.92 26.59
C ILE A 624 8.95 -13.03 25.54
N HIS A 625 9.12 -12.39 24.38
CA HIS A 625 8.19 -12.48 23.26
C HIS A 625 8.34 -13.82 22.52
N TRP A 626 7.26 -14.36 21.97
CA TRP A 626 7.21 -15.69 21.35
C TRP A 626 6.57 -15.67 19.97
N VAL A 627 7.25 -16.22 18.97
CA VAL A 627 6.71 -16.38 17.61
C VAL A 627 6.67 -17.86 17.28
N ILE A 628 5.46 -18.40 17.04
CA ILE A 628 5.21 -19.83 16.89
C ILE A 628 4.84 -20.13 15.42
N GLY A 629 5.73 -20.82 14.71
CA GLY A 629 5.53 -21.23 13.31
C GLY A 629 5.02 -22.68 13.18
N ARG A 630 3.98 -22.87 12.38
CA ARG A 630 3.54 -24.19 11.87
C ARG A 630 4.49 -24.67 10.76
N LEU A 631 4.67 -25.98 10.61
CA LEU A 631 5.24 -26.59 9.41
C LEU A 631 4.16 -26.88 8.34
N SER A 632 4.43 -26.39 7.14
CA SER A 632 4.02 -26.89 5.80
C SER A 632 3.03 -28.05 5.74
N ASP A 633 1.92 -27.81 5.05
CA ASP A 633 0.79 -28.73 4.79
C ASP A 633 1.08 -29.90 3.82
N ALA A 634 2.29 -30.46 3.87
CA ALA A 634 2.77 -31.52 2.99
C ALA A 634 1.98 -32.85 3.05
N ARG A 635 1.07 -33.00 4.02
CA ARG A 635 0.17 -34.17 4.22
C ARG A 635 -1.16 -33.79 4.88
N LEU A 636 -1.95 -32.94 4.20
CA LEU A 636 -3.36 -32.71 4.51
C LEU A 636 -4.10 -34.02 4.85
N GLY A 637 -4.97 -33.98 5.87
CA GLY A 637 -5.78 -35.13 6.28
C GLY A 637 -5.08 -36.14 7.20
N THR A 638 -4.00 -35.77 7.89
CA THR A 638 -3.39 -36.61 8.95
C THR A 638 -3.64 -36.00 10.35
N PRO A 639 -4.60 -36.52 11.15
CA PRO A 639 -5.20 -35.79 12.30
C PRO A 639 -4.23 -35.23 13.35
N ASN A 640 -3.05 -35.83 13.52
CA ASN A 640 -2.03 -35.32 14.44
C ASN A 640 -1.58 -33.89 14.09
N TRP A 641 -1.51 -33.52 12.80
CA TRP A 641 -1.06 -32.18 12.38
C TRP A 641 -2.08 -31.11 12.70
N ASP A 642 -3.35 -31.33 12.37
CA ASP A 642 -4.45 -30.41 12.67
C ASP A 642 -4.58 -30.19 14.19
N THR A 643 -4.34 -31.24 14.97
CA THR A 643 -4.38 -31.17 16.44
C THR A 643 -3.14 -30.47 17.02
N ILE A 644 -1.98 -30.54 16.37
CA ILE A 644 -0.80 -29.72 16.72
C ILE A 644 -1.04 -28.25 16.36
N ARG A 645 -1.61 -27.94 15.17
CA ARG A 645 -2.00 -26.56 14.78
C ARG A 645 -2.89 -25.94 15.85
N LYS A 646 -3.95 -26.63 16.27
CA LYS A 646 -4.86 -26.16 17.32
C LYS A 646 -4.15 -25.85 18.63
N VAL A 647 -3.17 -26.66 19.05
CA VAL A 647 -2.34 -26.38 20.24
C VAL A 647 -1.41 -25.19 20.04
N GLN A 648 -0.81 -25.00 18.85
CA GLN A 648 0.06 -23.85 18.59
C GLN A 648 -0.71 -22.53 18.62
N VAL A 649 -1.91 -22.51 18.05
CA VAL A 649 -2.83 -21.36 18.07
C VAL A 649 -3.32 -21.10 19.50
N GLU A 650 -3.85 -22.11 20.20
CA GLU A 650 -4.31 -22.00 21.59
C GLU A 650 -3.20 -21.48 22.54
N VAL A 651 -1.94 -21.93 22.36
CA VAL A 651 -0.82 -21.47 23.18
C VAL A 651 -0.43 -20.02 22.87
N ALA A 652 -0.54 -19.57 21.61
CA ALA A 652 -0.32 -18.16 21.26
C ALA A 652 -1.45 -17.28 21.83
N GLU A 653 -2.71 -17.58 21.50
CA GLU A 653 -3.89 -16.83 21.97
C GLU A 653 -3.99 -16.75 23.50
N SER A 654 -3.48 -17.76 24.22
CA SER A 654 -3.44 -17.77 25.69
C SER A 654 -2.34 -16.91 26.34
N ASN A 655 -1.44 -16.28 25.56
CA ASN A 655 -0.31 -15.52 26.07
C ASN A 655 -0.15 -14.18 25.31
N PRO A 656 -0.34 -13.01 25.95
CA PRO A 656 -0.23 -11.71 25.29
C PRO A 656 1.19 -11.37 24.79
N LEU A 657 2.21 -12.17 25.15
CA LEU A 657 3.57 -12.05 24.62
C LEU A 657 3.83 -12.99 23.42
N ALA A 658 2.81 -13.65 22.86
CA ALA A 658 2.96 -14.66 21.82
C ALA A 658 2.11 -14.39 20.56
N ASP A 659 2.67 -14.71 19.39
CA ASP A 659 2.02 -14.63 18.07
C ASP A 659 2.21 -15.94 17.28
N TRP A 660 1.25 -16.26 16.42
CA TRP A 660 1.21 -17.48 15.61
C TRP A 660 1.27 -17.17 14.11
N VAL A 661 2.27 -17.74 13.44
CA VAL A 661 2.57 -17.45 12.03
C VAL A 661 2.26 -18.66 11.15
N ASP A 662 1.27 -18.50 10.28
CA ASP A 662 0.99 -19.46 9.21
C ASP A 662 2.11 -19.44 8.13
N THR A 663 2.42 -20.61 7.60
CA THR A 663 3.39 -20.84 6.52
C THR A 663 2.89 -21.84 5.47
N ASP A 664 1.64 -22.31 5.56
CA ASP A 664 1.12 -23.38 4.70
C ASP A 664 1.04 -22.99 3.22
N ASP A 665 0.87 -21.70 2.93
CA ASP A 665 0.93 -21.11 1.58
C ASP A 665 2.35 -21.00 1.02
N LEU A 666 3.39 -21.12 1.85
CA LEU A 666 4.80 -20.94 1.45
C LEU A 666 5.42 -22.21 0.83
N ASN A 667 4.58 -23.06 0.25
CA ASN A 667 4.93 -24.35 -0.33
C ASN A 667 5.11 -24.29 -1.85
N GLY A 668 5.90 -25.22 -2.39
CA GLY A 668 5.96 -25.45 -3.84
C GLY A 668 4.77 -26.30 -4.32
N PRO A 669 4.44 -26.30 -5.63
CA PRO A 669 3.26 -26.97 -6.21
C PRO A 669 3.27 -28.52 -6.16
N LYS A 670 4.10 -29.11 -5.30
CA LYS A 670 4.20 -30.54 -5.01
C LYS A 670 3.86 -30.88 -3.55
N ASN A 671 3.54 -29.87 -2.72
CA ASN A 671 3.32 -29.97 -1.28
C ASN A 671 4.46 -30.76 -0.59
N GLU A 672 5.70 -30.32 -0.83
CA GLU A 672 6.88 -30.87 -0.16
C GLU A 672 7.05 -30.26 1.24
N VAL A 673 7.59 -31.03 2.20
CA VAL A 673 7.88 -30.63 3.60
C VAL A 673 8.77 -29.38 3.71
N HIS A 674 9.39 -28.98 2.60
CA HIS A 674 10.38 -27.91 2.53
C HIS A 674 9.92 -26.83 1.55
N CYS A 675 9.89 -25.59 2.00
CA CYS A 675 9.60 -24.43 1.17
C CYS A 675 10.59 -24.35 -0.03
N PRO A 676 10.18 -23.77 -1.17
CA PRO A 676 11.12 -23.31 -2.19
C PRO A 676 11.94 -22.12 -1.66
N PRO A 677 13.04 -21.72 -2.35
CA PRO A 677 13.92 -20.63 -1.90
C PRO A 677 13.21 -19.31 -1.58
N GLU A 678 12.17 -18.93 -2.33
CA GLU A 678 11.38 -17.71 -2.05
C GLU A 678 10.44 -17.88 -0.84
N GLY A 679 9.94 -19.10 -0.60
CA GLY A 679 9.13 -19.41 0.59
C GLY A 679 9.93 -19.21 1.87
N TYR A 680 11.22 -19.60 1.90
CA TYR A 680 12.10 -19.30 3.05
C TYR A 680 12.28 -17.79 3.29
N LYS A 681 12.32 -16.95 2.23
CA LYS A 681 12.39 -15.50 2.39
C LYS A 681 11.10 -14.93 2.97
N THR A 682 9.93 -15.36 2.50
CA THR A 682 8.64 -14.92 3.04
C THR A 682 8.43 -15.40 4.48
N MET A 683 8.84 -16.63 4.81
CA MET A 683 8.78 -17.18 6.16
C MET A 683 9.63 -16.35 7.15
N GLY A 684 10.86 -16.01 6.78
CA GLY A 684 11.71 -15.12 7.59
C GLY A 684 11.13 -13.71 7.77
N ARG A 685 10.50 -13.15 6.72
CA ARG A 685 9.83 -11.85 6.82
C ARG A 685 8.63 -11.88 7.76
N ARG A 686 7.79 -12.93 7.71
CA ARG A 686 6.64 -13.08 8.62
C ARG A 686 7.09 -13.24 10.08
N PHE A 687 8.05 -14.12 10.36
CA PHE A 687 8.56 -14.27 11.73
C PHE A 687 9.20 -12.98 12.27
N ALA A 688 9.86 -12.19 11.41
CA ALA A 688 10.40 -10.90 11.81
C ALA A 688 9.29 -9.87 12.08
N GLN A 689 8.21 -9.86 11.30
CA GLN A 689 7.09 -8.94 11.50
C GLN A 689 6.31 -9.26 12.79
N ALA A 690 6.00 -10.54 13.04
CA ALA A 690 5.41 -11.01 14.30
C ALA A 690 6.24 -10.54 15.52
N ALA A 691 7.56 -10.71 15.44
CA ALA A 691 8.48 -10.24 16.48
C ALA A 691 8.48 -8.71 16.65
N ILE A 692 8.31 -7.93 15.58
CA ILE A 692 8.21 -6.45 15.65
C ILE A 692 6.91 -6.02 16.33
N ASN A 693 5.78 -6.65 15.99
CA ASN A 693 4.47 -6.33 16.55
C ASN A 693 4.49 -6.50 18.09
N LEU A 694 4.85 -7.69 18.57
CA LEU A 694 4.96 -8.02 20.00
C LEU A 694 5.89 -7.06 20.76
N ILE A 695 7.03 -6.68 20.15
CA ILE A 695 7.99 -5.73 20.74
C ILE A 695 7.40 -4.32 20.89
N ASN A 696 6.57 -3.88 19.95
CA ASN A 696 5.97 -2.55 19.96
C ASN A 696 4.76 -2.48 20.90
N GLU A 697 3.96 -3.53 20.95
CA GLU A 697 2.78 -3.65 21.83
C GLU A 697 3.15 -3.79 23.32
N SER A 698 4.33 -4.37 23.61
CA SER A 698 4.82 -4.57 25.00
C SER A 698 5.52 -3.36 25.62
N ALA A 699 5.39 -2.16 25.04
CA ALA A 699 5.95 -0.93 25.61
C ALA A 699 5.13 -0.43 26.83
N PRO A 700 5.78 0.08 27.90
CA PRO A 700 5.05 0.49 29.11
C PRO A 700 4.19 1.73 28.86
N MET A 701 2.87 1.55 28.96
CA MET A 701 1.86 2.60 28.84
C MET A 701 2.10 3.76 29.84
N PRO A 702 2.22 5.02 29.36
CA PRO A 702 2.26 6.19 30.23
C PRO A 702 0.97 6.35 31.03
N SER A 703 1.09 6.81 32.29
CA SER A 703 -0.09 7.09 33.11
C SER A 703 -0.89 8.28 32.59
N THR A 704 -2.21 8.19 32.73
CA THR A 704 -3.22 9.01 32.05
C THR A 704 -3.00 10.53 32.09
N LYS A 705 -2.68 11.13 30.93
CA LYS A 705 -3.39 12.31 30.38
C LYS A 705 -3.04 12.64 28.92
N ALA A 706 -4.09 12.65 28.09
CA ALA A 706 -4.22 13.34 26.80
C ALA A 706 -3.07 13.22 25.77
N ILE A 707 -3.28 12.38 24.76
CA ILE A 707 -2.60 12.47 23.45
C ILE A 707 -3.69 12.60 22.36
N PRO A 708 -3.55 13.45 21.32
CA PRO A 708 -4.59 13.65 20.30
C PRO A 708 -4.34 12.82 19.02
N LEU A 709 -5.31 11.97 18.65
CA LEU A 709 -5.38 11.42 17.29
C LEU A 709 -6.02 12.44 16.33
N GLY A 710 -5.54 12.49 15.08
CA GLY A 710 -6.02 13.47 14.10
C GLY A 710 -5.53 13.30 12.67
N MET A 711 -6.04 12.30 11.96
CA MET A 711 -6.19 12.39 10.50
C MET A 711 -7.66 12.71 10.20
N ASN A 712 -7.92 13.72 9.36
CA ASN A 712 -9.20 14.44 9.35
C ASN A 712 -10.31 13.71 8.58
N ILE A 713 -11.03 12.80 9.24
CA ILE A 713 -12.43 12.55 8.88
C ILE A 713 -13.23 13.81 9.24
N ARG A 714 -13.94 14.38 8.27
CA ARG A 714 -14.72 15.61 8.46
C ARG A 714 -16.09 15.31 9.06
N ILE A 715 -16.11 14.85 10.32
CA ILE A 715 -17.35 14.68 11.10
C ILE A 715 -18.01 16.04 11.27
N ILE A 716 -19.22 16.20 10.73
CA ILE A 716 -20.11 17.31 11.07
C ILE A 716 -20.92 16.85 12.29
N PRO A 717 -20.75 17.47 13.47
CA PRO A 717 -21.44 17.01 14.68
C PRO A 717 -22.94 17.29 14.59
N LEU A 718 -23.74 16.26 14.87
CA LEU A 718 -25.20 16.31 14.97
C LEU A 718 -25.58 16.00 16.43
N ALA A 719 -26.33 16.92 17.05
CA ALA A 719 -26.78 16.86 18.45
C ALA A 719 -25.67 16.68 19.52
N LYS A 720 -26.08 16.61 20.79
CA LYS A 720 -25.20 16.40 21.96
C LYS A 720 -25.32 14.96 22.48
N PRO A 721 -24.23 14.33 22.92
CA PRO A 721 -24.35 13.16 23.79
C PRO A 721 -24.82 13.59 25.19
N LEU A 722 -25.87 12.95 25.70
CA LEU A 722 -26.16 12.92 27.14
C LEU A 722 -25.06 12.14 27.85
N LYS A 723 -24.65 12.61 29.04
CA LYS A 723 -23.67 11.92 29.88
C LYS A 723 -24.36 11.12 30.98
N THR A 724 -23.99 9.86 31.12
CA THR A 724 -23.98 9.13 32.39
C THR A 724 -22.56 9.18 32.97
N GLU A 725 -22.42 8.99 34.30
CA GLU A 725 -21.14 9.22 34.99
C GLU A 725 -20.21 7.99 35.02
N ASP A 726 -20.76 6.78 34.84
CA ASP A 726 -20.03 5.52 34.92
C ASP A 726 -19.57 5.03 33.54
N GLY A 727 -18.25 5.05 33.32
CA GLY A 727 -17.60 4.95 32.01
C GLY A 727 -17.56 3.57 31.32
N PHE A 728 -18.70 2.87 31.22
CA PHE A 728 -18.88 1.70 30.35
C PHE A 728 -19.78 2.04 29.16
N ALA A 729 -19.51 1.46 27.99
CA ALA A 729 -20.35 1.64 26.81
C ALA A 729 -21.68 0.87 26.98
N GLN A 730 -22.77 1.60 27.22
CA GLN A 730 -24.12 1.02 27.21
C GLN A 730 -24.60 0.78 25.77
N TRP A 731 -25.40 -0.26 25.62
CA TRP A 731 -26.11 -0.60 24.39
C TRP A 731 -27.22 0.44 24.17
N MET A 732 -27.09 1.31 23.15
CA MET A 732 -28.15 2.25 22.76
C MET A 732 -29.44 1.51 22.35
N TYR A 733 -30.40 1.42 23.26
CA TYR A 733 -31.77 1.05 22.94
C TYR A 733 -32.64 2.32 22.86
N PRO A 734 -33.64 2.41 21.96
CA PRO A 734 -34.47 3.62 21.82
C PRO A 734 -35.20 4.04 23.10
N ASP A 735 -35.55 3.08 23.97
CA ASP A 735 -36.16 3.32 25.29
C ASP A 735 -35.21 3.95 26.32
N GLN A 736 -33.96 4.24 25.96
CA GLN A 736 -33.03 4.99 26.80
C GLN A 736 -32.97 6.49 26.44
N TYR A 737 -33.69 6.93 25.40
CA TYR A 737 -33.66 8.30 24.86
C TYR A 737 -35.06 8.91 24.81
N THR A 738 -35.18 10.23 24.94
CA THR A 738 -36.47 10.87 24.72
C THR A 738 -36.80 10.89 23.22
N ALA A 739 -38.09 10.93 22.89
CA ALA A 739 -38.53 11.04 21.50
C ALA A 739 -37.95 12.27 20.78
N GLN A 740 -37.71 13.37 21.50
CA GLN A 740 -37.09 14.58 20.96
C GLN A 740 -35.62 14.34 20.56
N ASP A 741 -34.84 13.61 21.38
CA ASP A 741 -33.44 13.28 21.06
C ASP A 741 -33.35 12.46 19.77
N ILE A 742 -34.28 11.50 19.60
CA ILE A 742 -34.36 10.64 18.41
C ILE A 742 -34.77 11.45 17.17
N LEU A 743 -35.72 12.38 17.29
CA LEU A 743 -36.14 13.26 16.19
C LEU A 743 -35.00 14.21 15.76
N GLU A 744 -34.26 14.80 16.70
CA GLU A 744 -33.10 15.66 16.39
C GLU A 744 -31.94 14.89 15.73
N MET A 745 -31.77 13.60 16.01
CA MET A 745 -30.86 12.74 15.25
C MET A 745 -31.32 12.52 13.81
N ILE A 746 -32.62 12.26 13.59
CA ILE A 746 -33.19 11.99 12.26
C ILE A 746 -33.08 13.22 11.34
N GLU A 747 -33.34 14.42 11.85
CA GLU A 747 -33.28 15.66 11.05
C GLU A 747 -31.85 16.06 10.59
N GLY A 748 -30.82 15.45 11.16
CA GLY A 748 -29.42 15.67 10.76
C GLY A 748 -29.00 14.98 9.45
N LEU A 749 -29.72 13.93 9.03
CA LEU A 749 -29.32 13.04 7.93
C LEU A 749 -29.53 13.69 6.56
N LYS A 750 -28.44 14.09 5.88
CA LYS A 750 -28.51 14.75 4.56
C LYS A 750 -28.40 13.77 3.38
N PRO A 751 -29.34 13.79 2.40
CA PRO A 751 -29.37 12.84 1.29
C PRO A 751 -28.14 12.80 0.37
N SER A 752 -27.35 13.88 0.28
CA SER A 752 -26.34 14.09 -0.78
C SER A 752 -24.97 13.41 -0.54
N VAL A 753 -24.93 12.34 0.26
CA VAL A 753 -23.68 11.65 0.65
C VAL A 753 -23.53 10.25 0.02
N LEU A 754 -24.63 9.60 -0.38
CA LEU A 754 -24.65 8.16 -0.69
C LEU A 754 -24.34 7.75 -2.16
N GLU A 755 -24.09 8.69 -3.07
CA GLU A 755 -24.37 8.47 -4.51
C GLU A 755 -23.17 8.03 -5.40
N ARG A 756 -22.08 7.48 -4.85
CA ARG A 756 -20.81 7.28 -5.61
C ARG A 756 -19.92 6.04 -5.31
N PHE A 757 -20.46 4.82 -5.22
CA PHE A 757 -19.61 3.60 -5.19
C PHE A 757 -20.16 2.45 -6.06
N ILE A 758 -19.41 2.05 -7.09
CA ILE A 758 -19.64 0.87 -7.96
C ILE A 758 -18.27 0.35 -8.48
N THR A 759 -18.13 -0.98 -8.64
CA THR A 759 -16.94 -1.75 -9.12
C THR A 759 -15.75 -1.82 -8.14
N GLY A 760 -15.15 -2.97 -7.78
CA GLY A 760 -15.32 -4.39 -8.21
C GLY A 760 -14.04 -4.93 -8.89
N ARG A 761 -13.56 -6.17 -8.73
CA ARG A 761 -13.98 -7.43 -8.05
C ARG A 761 -12.68 -8.17 -7.57
N GLN A 762 -12.59 -9.38 -6.97
CA GLN A 762 -13.04 -10.70 -7.42
C GLN A 762 -12.94 -11.82 -6.34
N ASN A 763 -13.86 -12.79 -6.44
CA ASN A 763 -13.73 -14.26 -6.31
C ASN A 763 -13.08 -14.93 -5.07
N THR A 764 -13.92 -15.53 -4.23
CA THR A 764 -14.14 -17.01 -4.25
C THR A 764 -15.65 -17.30 -4.17
N ALA A 765 -16.11 -18.51 -4.54
CA ALA A 765 -17.52 -18.78 -4.82
C ALA A 765 -18.17 -19.79 -3.86
N ALA A 766 -19.46 -19.59 -3.57
CA ALA A 766 -20.37 -20.58 -2.98
C ALA A 766 -21.64 -20.66 -3.85
N ALA A 767 -22.06 -21.87 -4.24
CA ALA A 767 -23.24 -22.10 -5.07
C ALA A 767 -24.39 -22.67 -4.23
N VAL A 768 -25.61 -22.20 -4.47
CA VAL A 768 -26.81 -22.68 -3.76
C VAL A 768 -27.46 -23.83 -4.56
N PRO A 769 -27.72 -25.01 -3.94
CA PRO A 769 -28.44 -26.07 -4.62
C PRO A 769 -29.94 -25.72 -4.70
N VAL A 770 -30.47 -25.67 -5.92
CA VAL A 770 -31.90 -25.56 -6.21
C VAL A 770 -32.38 -26.90 -6.80
N ARG A 771 -33.69 -27.17 -6.74
CA ARG A 771 -34.30 -28.49 -7.05
C ARG A 771 -33.79 -29.15 -8.34
N ASP A 772 -33.69 -30.48 -8.23
CA ASP A 772 -33.17 -31.44 -9.20
C ASP A 772 -33.54 -31.13 -10.67
N GLY A 773 -32.52 -31.14 -11.54
CA GLY A 773 -32.65 -30.92 -12.99
C GLY A 773 -32.40 -29.50 -13.52
N SER A 774 -32.21 -28.49 -12.67
CA SER A 774 -31.90 -27.10 -13.10
C SER A 774 -30.39 -26.83 -13.15
N PRO A 775 -29.89 -25.94 -14.04
CA PRO A 775 -28.50 -25.47 -13.99
C PRO A 775 -28.24 -24.67 -12.69
N PRO A 776 -26.98 -24.63 -12.19
CA PRO A 776 -26.65 -23.85 -11.00
C PRO A 776 -26.81 -22.35 -11.26
N MET A 777 -27.38 -21.64 -10.29
CA MET A 777 -27.61 -20.19 -10.31
C MET A 777 -26.91 -19.51 -9.13
N THR A 778 -26.63 -18.22 -9.25
CA THR A 778 -26.14 -17.37 -8.15
C THR A 778 -27.27 -16.95 -7.21
N VAL A 779 -26.91 -16.39 -6.04
CA VAL A 779 -27.86 -15.83 -5.07
C VAL A 779 -28.64 -14.65 -5.68
N GLY A 780 -27.96 -13.78 -6.44
CA GLY A 780 -28.58 -12.66 -7.15
C GLY A 780 -29.54 -13.08 -8.26
N GLU A 781 -29.23 -14.15 -9.00
CA GLU A 781 -30.13 -14.72 -10.03
C GLU A 781 -31.41 -15.32 -9.40
N PHE A 782 -31.26 -16.08 -8.30
CA PHE A 782 -32.38 -16.65 -7.55
C PHE A 782 -33.34 -15.55 -7.04
N LEU A 783 -32.81 -14.47 -6.45
CA LEU A 783 -33.62 -13.38 -5.91
C LEU A 783 -34.30 -12.55 -7.02
N ASN A 784 -33.62 -12.30 -8.15
CA ASN A 784 -34.25 -11.62 -9.27
C ASN A 784 -35.38 -12.43 -9.91
N ALA A 785 -35.24 -13.76 -10.00
CA ALA A 785 -36.30 -14.65 -10.48
C ALA A 785 -37.51 -14.67 -9.51
N ALA A 786 -37.28 -14.64 -8.19
CA ALA A 786 -38.34 -14.56 -7.20
C ALA A 786 -39.16 -13.25 -7.30
N LEU A 787 -38.47 -12.11 -7.52
CA LEU A 787 -39.08 -10.79 -7.72
C LEU A 787 -39.92 -10.71 -9.00
N GLU A 788 -39.50 -11.36 -10.09
CA GLU A 788 -40.28 -11.41 -11.35
C GLU A 788 -41.49 -12.34 -11.28
N ALA A 789 -41.43 -13.38 -10.44
CA ALA A 789 -42.51 -14.37 -10.28
C ALA A 789 -43.69 -13.88 -9.41
N GLY A 790 -43.55 -12.75 -8.69
CA GLY A 790 -44.60 -12.23 -7.80
C GLY A 790 -44.89 -13.11 -6.58
N GLY A 791 -43.91 -13.92 -6.15
CA GLY A 791 -44.03 -14.79 -4.98
C GLY A 791 -43.88 -14.03 -3.64
N PRO A 792 -44.25 -14.65 -2.51
CA PRO A 792 -44.05 -14.07 -1.18
C PRO A 792 -42.57 -13.88 -0.84
N GLU A 793 -42.28 -12.83 -0.08
CA GLU A 793 -40.93 -12.25 0.07
C GLU A 793 -39.99 -13.09 0.96
N CYS A 794 -38.97 -13.71 0.38
CA CYS A 794 -37.80 -14.17 1.15
C CYS A 794 -36.88 -12.98 1.46
N ILE A 795 -37.07 -12.34 2.62
CA ILE A 795 -36.25 -11.22 3.07
C ILE A 795 -34.99 -11.71 3.79
N LEU A 796 -33.82 -11.47 3.22
CA LEU A 796 -32.54 -11.55 3.93
C LEU A 796 -32.40 -10.32 4.84
N ILE A 797 -32.53 -10.53 6.16
CA ILE A 797 -32.42 -9.46 7.17
C ILE A 797 -31.01 -9.47 7.79
N PRO A 798 -30.08 -8.58 7.38
CA PRO A 798 -28.87 -8.35 8.16
C PRO A 798 -29.25 -7.72 9.52
N LYS A 799 -28.65 -8.20 10.62
CA LYS A 799 -28.91 -7.71 12.00
C LYS A 799 -28.32 -6.32 12.22
N LEU A 800 -28.94 -5.31 11.59
CA LEU A 800 -28.57 -3.90 11.69
C LEU A 800 -29.08 -3.37 13.04
N ASN A 801 -28.14 -3.07 13.93
CA ASN A 801 -28.36 -2.89 15.36
C ASN A 801 -28.01 -1.44 15.75
N LEU A 802 -28.97 -0.69 16.31
CA LEU A 802 -28.84 0.77 16.51
C LEU A 802 -27.69 1.16 17.46
N THR A 803 -27.19 0.23 18.27
CA THR A 803 -26.05 0.42 19.16
C THR A 803 -24.77 0.91 18.47
N TRP A 804 -24.60 0.64 17.17
CA TRP A 804 -23.37 0.95 16.44
C TRP A 804 -23.19 2.43 16.07
N ILE A 805 -24.22 3.27 16.21
CA ILE A 805 -24.15 4.71 15.87
C ILE A 805 -23.25 5.49 16.86
N SER A 806 -23.00 4.95 18.06
CA SER A 806 -22.09 5.56 19.05
C SER A 806 -20.59 5.37 18.77
N TRP A 807 -20.20 4.49 17.84
CA TRP A 807 -18.80 4.21 17.48
C TRP A 807 -18.63 4.31 15.96
N GLY A 808 -18.03 5.40 15.48
CA GLY A 808 -17.96 5.75 14.04
C GLY A 808 -17.25 4.72 13.14
N ARG A 809 -17.98 3.70 12.70
CA ARG A 809 -17.55 2.64 11.76
C ARG A 809 -18.63 2.27 10.73
N GLU A 810 -19.29 3.26 10.13
CA GLU A 810 -20.39 3.02 9.18
C GLU A 810 -19.98 2.29 7.89
N ALA A 811 -18.71 2.38 7.47
CA ALA A 811 -18.26 1.84 6.18
C ALA A 811 -18.34 0.31 6.05
N TYR A 812 -18.11 -0.44 7.14
CA TYR A 812 -17.78 -1.87 7.05
C TYR A 812 -18.97 -2.78 6.69
N PHE A 813 -20.21 -2.35 6.99
CA PHE A 813 -21.38 -3.22 6.86
C PHE A 813 -21.91 -3.34 5.43
N TRP A 814 -21.81 -2.28 4.62
CA TRP A 814 -22.33 -2.30 3.25
C TRP A 814 -21.41 -3.04 2.28
N GLU A 815 -20.09 -2.84 2.38
CA GLU A 815 -19.10 -3.67 1.67
C GLU A 815 -19.27 -5.16 2.00
N THR A 816 -19.42 -5.50 3.28
CA THR A 816 -19.57 -6.91 3.71
C THR A 816 -20.85 -7.56 3.17
N ALA A 817 -21.93 -6.80 2.96
CA ALA A 817 -23.17 -7.30 2.37
C ALA A 817 -23.06 -7.48 0.84
N GLN A 818 -22.51 -6.50 0.11
CA GLN A 818 -22.42 -6.58 -1.35
C GLN A 818 -21.32 -7.55 -1.82
N ASN A 819 -20.14 -7.54 -1.18
CA ASN A 819 -18.97 -8.32 -1.61
C ASN A 819 -19.09 -9.83 -1.36
N ASN A 820 -20.01 -10.29 -0.50
CA ASN A 820 -20.18 -11.71 -0.16
C ASN A 820 -21.39 -12.40 -0.78
N PHE A 821 -22.39 -11.66 -1.30
CA PHE A 821 -23.68 -12.23 -1.72
C PHE A 821 -24.14 -11.88 -3.15
N ASP A 822 -23.39 -11.02 -3.88
CA ASP A 822 -23.61 -10.70 -5.31
C ASP A 822 -25.05 -10.27 -5.65
N LEU A 823 -25.57 -9.31 -4.88
CA LEU A 823 -26.97 -8.88 -4.89
C LEU A 823 -27.22 -7.71 -5.87
N ASP A 824 -27.38 -8.01 -7.15
CA ASP A 824 -27.76 -7.02 -8.18
C ASP A 824 -29.26 -6.66 -8.07
N LEU A 825 -29.57 -5.64 -7.28
CA LEU A 825 -30.93 -5.16 -7.01
C LEU A 825 -31.34 -4.04 -7.98
N LYS A 826 -32.38 -4.31 -8.78
CA LYS A 826 -32.91 -3.43 -9.86
C LYS A 826 -33.27 -2.00 -9.45
N ARG A 827 -33.40 -1.70 -8.16
CA ARG A 827 -33.40 -0.34 -7.60
C ARG A 827 -32.90 -0.35 -6.15
N PRO A 828 -32.30 0.74 -5.65
CA PRO A 828 -32.08 0.89 -4.21
C PRO A 828 -33.41 0.93 -3.46
N ILE A 829 -33.45 0.31 -2.28
CA ILE A 829 -34.54 0.36 -1.31
C ILE A 829 -33.90 0.71 0.04
N ARG A 830 -34.40 1.74 0.72
CA ARG A 830 -33.87 2.14 2.05
C ARG A 830 -34.63 1.43 3.16
N ILE A 831 -33.90 0.71 4.00
CA ILE A 831 -34.43 -0.09 5.11
C ILE A 831 -33.75 0.33 6.42
N VAL A 832 -34.50 0.38 7.51
CA VAL A 832 -34.00 0.61 8.88
C VAL A 832 -34.69 -0.37 9.84
N ASN A 833 -34.02 -0.73 10.94
CA ASN A 833 -34.55 -1.61 11.97
C ASN A 833 -34.39 -0.96 13.36
N LEU A 834 -35.40 -1.04 14.22
CA LEU A 834 -35.43 -0.39 15.53
C LEU A 834 -35.50 -1.44 16.65
N ASP A 835 -34.44 -1.58 17.45
CA ASP A 835 -34.36 -2.52 18.58
C ASP A 835 -35.22 -2.08 19.79
N ASN A 836 -35.58 -3.03 20.67
CA ASN A 836 -36.39 -2.83 21.88
C ASN A 836 -37.61 -1.88 21.73
N TRP A 837 -38.31 -1.94 20.59
CA TRP A 837 -39.36 -0.95 20.28
C TRP A 837 -40.55 -0.99 21.26
N VAL A 838 -40.79 -2.13 21.90
CA VAL A 838 -41.80 -2.27 22.97
C VAL A 838 -41.46 -1.39 24.17
N GLY A 839 -40.21 -1.37 24.63
CA GLY A 839 -39.79 -0.51 25.74
C GLY A 839 -40.00 0.97 25.43
N PHE A 840 -39.77 1.38 24.18
CA PHE A 840 -39.95 2.77 23.77
C PHE A 840 -41.43 3.17 23.77
N VAL A 841 -42.31 2.31 23.25
CA VAL A 841 -43.77 2.51 23.29
C VAL A 841 -44.31 2.51 24.73
N ASP A 842 -43.84 1.59 25.59
CA ASP A 842 -44.25 1.50 26.99
C ASP A 842 -43.77 2.72 27.82
N GLN A 843 -42.61 3.31 27.50
CA GLN A 843 -42.04 4.44 28.23
C GLN A 843 -42.44 5.84 27.70
N HIS A 844 -42.57 6.01 26.38
CA HIS A 844 -42.84 7.31 25.74
C HIS A 844 -44.22 7.42 25.09
N GLY A 845 -44.95 6.32 24.98
CA GLY A 845 -46.33 6.29 24.50
C GLY A 845 -46.47 6.25 22.98
N GLU A 846 -47.64 5.80 22.55
CA GLU A 846 -47.98 5.50 21.15
C GLU A 846 -47.82 6.72 20.20
N ALA A 847 -48.08 7.93 20.67
CA ALA A 847 -47.98 9.14 19.85
C ALA A 847 -46.53 9.45 19.44
N ALA A 848 -45.58 9.34 20.38
CA ALA A 848 -44.15 9.58 20.13
C ALA A 848 -43.56 8.55 19.15
N ALA A 849 -43.97 7.29 19.27
CA ALA A 849 -43.59 6.23 18.34
C ALA A 849 -44.02 6.54 16.90
N LYS A 850 -45.22 7.10 16.69
CA LYS A 850 -45.72 7.44 15.35
C LYS A 850 -44.99 8.64 14.74
N GLU A 851 -44.61 9.63 15.54
CA GLU A 851 -43.84 10.79 15.07
C GLU A 851 -42.45 10.39 14.56
N VAL A 852 -41.70 9.57 15.32
CA VAL A 852 -40.41 9.00 14.90
C VAL A 852 -40.53 8.18 13.61
N LEU A 853 -41.55 7.31 13.51
CA LEU A 853 -41.78 6.45 12.34
C LEU A 853 -42.23 7.24 11.10
N GLN A 854 -42.87 8.40 11.26
CA GLN A 854 -43.19 9.29 10.15
C GLN A 854 -41.93 10.04 9.68
N ARG A 855 -41.12 10.56 10.59
CA ARG A 855 -39.92 11.33 10.25
C ARG A 855 -38.89 10.52 9.45
N LEU A 856 -38.76 9.22 9.73
CA LEU A 856 -37.94 8.30 8.94
C LEU A 856 -38.43 8.16 7.49
N ARG A 857 -39.75 8.18 7.25
CA ARG A 857 -40.33 8.13 5.90
C ARG A 857 -40.18 9.45 5.16
N ASP A 858 -40.29 10.58 5.86
CA ASP A 858 -40.07 11.91 5.30
C ASP A 858 -38.67 12.08 4.68
N ILE A 859 -37.65 11.43 5.26
CA ILE A 859 -36.27 11.41 4.72
C ILE A 859 -36.01 10.23 3.77
N GLY A 860 -37.03 9.43 3.46
CA GLY A 860 -37.03 8.43 2.39
C GLY A 860 -36.68 7.00 2.79
N TYR A 861 -36.81 6.58 4.05
CA TYR A 861 -36.81 5.15 4.38
C TYR A 861 -38.12 4.50 3.92
N GLU A 862 -38.01 3.52 3.02
CA GLU A 862 -39.16 2.88 2.38
C GLU A 862 -39.74 1.74 3.22
N ARG A 863 -38.89 0.97 3.91
CA ARG A 863 -39.32 -0.09 4.83
C ARG A 863 -38.70 0.08 6.22
N ILE A 864 -39.48 -0.19 7.25
CA ILE A 864 -39.07 -0.06 8.65
C ILE A 864 -39.39 -1.36 9.38
N GLY A 865 -38.35 -2.05 9.84
CA GLY A 865 -38.45 -3.16 10.79
C GLY A 865 -38.45 -2.66 12.23
N VAL A 866 -39.09 -3.43 13.12
CA VAL A 866 -38.97 -3.24 14.58
C VAL A 866 -38.67 -4.59 15.23
N ASN A 867 -37.71 -4.60 16.14
CA ASN A 867 -37.36 -5.75 16.97
C ASN A 867 -37.92 -5.53 18.38
N MET A 868 -38.62 -6.54 18.86
CA MET A 868 -39.44 -6.49 20.07
C MET A 868 -38.75 -7.09 21.31
N ALA A 869 -37.49 -7.51 21.19
CA ALA A 869 -36.70 -8.06 22.29
C ALA A 869 -36.20 -6.94 23.23
N GLY A 870 -36.64 -6.97 24.49
CA GLY A 870 -36.23 -6.02 25.52
C GLY A 870 -35.22 -6.60 26.50
N GLY A 871 -34.18 -5.85 26.85
CA GLY A 871 -33.07 -6.38 27.63
C GLY A 871 -32.20 -5.35 28.36
N TYR A 872 -32.62 -4.96 29.58
CA TYR A 872 -31.65 -4.74 30.67
C TYR A 872 -32.29 -4.87 32.06
N ARG A 873 -31.60 -5.59 32.96
CA ARG A 873 -31.60 -5.38 34.42
C ARG A 873 -30.22 -5.80 34.94
N GLU A 874 -29.69 -5.04 35.88
CA GLU A 874 -28.37 -5.34 36.45
C GLU A 874 -28.37 -6.65 37.27
N GLY A 875 -27.23 -7.35 37.23
CA GLY A 875 -26.96 -8.54 38.06
C GLY A 875 -27.14 -9.89 37.35
N TYR A 876 -28.03 -10.00 36.35
CA TYR A 876 -28.28 -11.26 35.62
C TYR A 876 -28.43 -11.01 34.11
N GLY A 877 -27.65 -11.73 33.30
CA GLY A 877 -27.59 -11.54 31.85
C GLY A 877 -28.66 -12.31 31.08
N GLN A 878 -29.59 -11.57 30.47
CA GLN A 878 -30.63 -12.02 29.51
C GLN A 878 -31.68 -13.02 30.06
N LEU A 879 -32.82 -13.09 29.36
CA LEU A 879 -33.94 -13.99 29.67
C LEU A 879 -33.59 -15.44 29.32
N SER A 880 -33.80 -16.35 30.26
CA SER A 880 -33.76 -17.80 30.01
C SER A 880 -35.16 -18.36 29.76
N PHE A 881 -35.26 -19.56 29.19
CA PHE A 881 -36.55 -20.25 29.01
C PHE A 881 -37.24 -20.59 30.35
N ALA A 882 -36.50 -20.57 31.47
CA ALA A 882 -37.09 -20.70 32.81
C ALA A 882 -37.88 -19.44 33.22
N ASP A 883 -37.44 -18.25 32.82
CA ASP A 883 -38.11 -16.99 33.17
C ASP A 883 -39.47 -16.84 32.46
N PHE A 884 -39.61 -17.37 31.24
CA PHE A 884 -40.87 -17.47 30.50
C PHE A 884 -41.98 -18.23 31.26
N LEU A 885 -41.60 -19.15 32.17
CA LEU A 885 -42.55 -19.92 32.98
C LEU A 885 -42.97 -19.18 34.27
N ILE A 886 -42.24 -18.14 34.69
CA ILE A 886 -42.35 -17.55 36.04
C ILE A 886 -43.28 -16.33 36.09
N ASP A 887 -43.28 -15.44 35.08
CA ASP A 887 -44.18 -14.27 35.04
C ASP A 887 -45.14 -14.25 33.83
N LYS A 888 -46.32 -14.85 34.04
CA LYS A 888 -47.42 -14.81 33.06
C LYS A 888 -48.11 -13.44 32.95
N GLN A 889 -47.96 -12.53 33.91
CA GLN A 889 -48.61 -11.21 33.86
C GLN A 889 -47.84 -10.23 32.98
N ALA A 890 -46.52 -10.18 33.10
CA ALA A 890 -45.67 -9.36 32.22
C ALA A 890 -45.85 -9.75 30.74
N TRP A 891 -45.98 -11.05 30.44
CA TRP A 891 -46.22 -11.55 29.09
C TRP A 891 -47.60 -11.17 28.54
N ALA A 892 -48.66 -11.31 29.34
CA ALA A 892 -50.03 -10.94 28.93
C ALA A 892 -50.18 -9.43 28.62
N ILE A 893 -49.49 -8.57 29.38
CA ILE A 893 -49.47 -7.12 29.12
C ILE A 893 -48.83 -6.85 27.74
N ARG A 894 -47.64 -7.42 27.49
CA ARG A 894 -46.91 -7.25 26.22
C ARG A 894 -47.69 -7.75 24.99
N LEU A 895 -48.38 -8.89 25.12
CA LEU A 895 -49.31 -9.38 24.09
C LEU A 895 -50.45 -8.38 23.81
N SER A 896 -51.03 -7.76 24.85
CA SER A 896 -52.08 -6.75 24.68
C SER A 896 -51.62 -5.43 24.05
N THR A 897 -50.30 -5.14 24.05
CA THR A 897 -49.69 -4.03 23.32
C THR A 897 -49.41 -4.44 21.86
N LEU A 898 -48.92 -5.66 21.64
CA LEU A 898 -48.74 -6.27 20.31
C LEU A 898 -50.03 -6.31 19.49
N GLU A 899 -51.16 -6.72 20.08
CA GLU A 899 -52.47 -6.78 19.38
C GLU A 899 -53.02 -5.40 18.98
N LYS A 900 -52.60 -4.32 19.66
CA LYS A 900 -52.96 -2.95 19.30
C LYS A 900 -52.06 -2.43 18.19
N LEU A 901 -50.75 -2.65 18.31
CA LEU A 901 -49.79 -2.29 17.27
C LEU A 901 -50.10 -2.99 15.94
N LYS A 902 -50.50 -4.28 15.95
CA LYS A 902 -50.96 -5.01 14.75
C LYS A 902 -52.14 -4.38 14.00
N GLN A 903 -52.85 -3.41 14.58
CA GLN A 903 -53.95 -2.68 13.93
C GLN A 903 -53.50 -1.35 13.30
N ASP A 904 -52.22 -0.96 13.48
CA ASP A 904 -51.64 0.20 12.85
C ASP A 904 -51.21 -0.11 11.40
N PRO A 905 -51.75 0.61 10.39
CA PRO A 905 -51.53 0.30 8.98
C PRO A 905 -50.15 0.72 8.45
N HIS A 906 -49.27 1.28 9.30
CA HIS A 906 -47.96 1.78 8.86
C HIS A 906 -46.83 0.74 8.96
N PHE A 907 -47.04 -0.40 9.61
CA PHE A 907 -46.05 -1.49 9.70
C PHE A 907 -46.29 -2.56 8.63
N GLU A 908 -45.23 -2.96 7.91
CA GLU A 908 -45.34 -3.98 6.86
C GLU A 908 -45.09 -5.41 7.37
N GLN A 909 -44.15 -5.58 8.31
CA GLN A 909 -43.85 -6.88 8.94
C GLN A 909 -43.45 -6.68 10.42
N TYR A 910 -43.67 -7.72 11.24
CA TYR A 910 -43.30 -7.77 12.66
C TYR A 910 -42.43 -8.99 12.92
N TYR A 911 -41.28 -8.79 13.59
CA TYR A 911 -40.34 -9.86 13.91
C TYR A 911 -40.26 -10.10 15.42
N LEU A 912 -40.35 -11.37 15.82
CA LEU A 912 -40.04 -11.81 17.17
C LEU A 912 -38.65 -12.43 17.17
N TYR A 913 -37.74 -11.88 17.97
CA TYR A 913 -36.34 -12.31 18.05
C TYR A 913 -36.04 -12.82 19.46
N ILE A 914 -35.35 -13.97 19.55
CA ILE A 914 -34.89 -14.57 20.80
C ILE A 914 -33.37 -14.70 20.70
N ASP A 915 -32.66 -13.97 21.56
CA ASP A 915 -31.19 -13.88 21.56
C ASP A 915 -30.61 -14.94 22.52
N TYR A 916 -29.48 -15.56 22.17
CA TYR A 916 -28.82 -16.59 22.97
C TYR A 916 -27.31 -16.30 23.08
N PRO A 917 -26.68 -16.49 24.25
CA PRO A 917 -25.27 -16.14 24.45
C PRO A 917 -24.30 -17.14 23.81
N GLY A 918 -23.83 -16.81 22.60
CA GLY A 918 -22.45 -17.06 22.15
C GLY A 918 -21.93 -18.49 22.09
N GLN A 919 -22.37 -19.29 21.11
CA GLN A 919 -21.55 -20.34 20.46
C GLN A 919 -22.18 -20.78 19.13
N MET A 920 -21.53 -20.50 17.99
CA MET A 920 -22.05 -20.84 16.65
C MET A 920 -21.46 -22.13 16.05
N ASP A 921 -20.20 -22.44 16.35
CA ASP A 921 -19.42 -23.44 15.59
C ASP A 921 -19.84 -24.92 15.80
N GLU A 922 -20.68 -25.23 16.77
CA GLU A 922 -21.14 -26.61 17.05
C GLU A 922 -22.45 -26.99 16.32
N TYR A 923 -23.21 -26.01 15.80
CA TYR A 923 -24.58 -26.23 15.27
C TYR A 923 -24.64 -26.68 13.79
N MET A 924 -23.56 -26.51 13.03
CA MET A 924 -23.44 -26.94 11.62
C MET A 924 -23.24 -28.45 11.46
N LYS A 925 -24.11 -29.26 12.10
CA LYS A 925 -24.06 -30.74 12.10
C LYS A 925 -25.33 -31.43 11.60
N LEU A 926 -26.42 -30.69 11.36
CA LEU A 926 -27.58 -31.22 10.63
C LEU A 926 -27.27 -31.32 9.14
N THR A 927 -27.66 -32.42 8.51
CA THR A 927 -27.64 -32.55 7.05
C THR A 927 -28.64 -31.60 6.38
N VAL A 928 -28.42 -31.31 5.09
CA VAL A 928 -29.30 -30.40 4.31
C VAL A 928 -30.76 -30.90 4.31
N ASP A 929 -30.95 -32.21 4.25
CA ASP A 929 -32.29 -32.83 4.28
C ASP A 929 -32.97 -32.64 5.64
N GLU A 930 -32.26 -32.80 6.76
CA GLU A 930 -32.81 -32.58 8.11
C GLU A 930 -33.19 -31.12 8.36
N GLN A 931 -32.39 -30.17 7.84
CA GLN A 931 -32.70 -28.74 7.91
C GLN A 931 -33.96 -28.42 7.09
N ALA A 932 -34.07 -28.93 5.87
CA ALA A 932 -35.24 -28.76 5.02
C ALA A 932 -36.52 -29.36 5.64
N ASP A 933 -36.41 -30.50 6.32
CA ASP A 933 -37.55 -31.18 6.95
C ASP A 933 -38.10 -30.39 8.15
N VAL A 934 -37.23 -29.81 8.98
CA VAL A 934 -37.62 -28.93 10.11
C VAL A 934 -38.33 -27.67 9.60
N ILE A 935 -37.76 -26.98 8.61
CA ILE A 935 -38.36 -25.77 8.00
C ILE A 935 -39.76 -26.08 7.46
N THR A 936 -39.89 -27.15 6.68
CA THR A 936 -41.12 -27.49 5.95
C THR A 936 -42.24 -28.02 6.85
N LYS A 937 -41.89 -28.78 7.90
CA LYS A 937 -42.87 -29.53 8.72
C LYS A 937 -43.18 -28.90 10.08
N VAL A 938 -42.38 -27.94 10.56
CA VAL A 938 -42.56 -27.32 11.88
C VAL A 938 -42.76 -25.81 11.79
N ILE A 939 -41.87 -25.06 11.10
CA ILE A 939 -41.95 -23.60 11.08
C ILE A 939 -43.02 -23.09 10.10
N GLN A 940 -43.04 -23.54 8.85
CA GLN A 940 -44.05 -23.09 7.86
C GLN A 940 -45.51 -23.29 8.33
N PRO A 941 -45.87 -24.36 9.06
CA PRO A 941 -47.18 -24.45 9.72
C PRO A 941 -47.41 -23.39 10.82
N ALA A 942 -46.43 -23.13 11.70
CA ALA A 942 -46.56 -22.19 12.81
C ALA A 942 -46.65 -20.72 12.34
N GLU A 943 -45.87 -20.33 11.32
CA GLU A 943 -45.98 -19.01 10.67
C GLU A 943 -47.39 -18.80 10.10
N LYS A 944 -47.95 -19.84 9.49
CA LYS A 944 -49.29 -19.85 8.91
C LYS A 944 -50.42 -19.85 9.93
N GLU A 945 -50.21 -20.41 11.12
CA GLU A 945 -51.22 -20.45 12.20
C GLU A 945 -51.25 -19.17 13.05
N HIS A 946 -50.10 -18.50 13.24
CA HIS A 946 -49.99 -17.37 14.16
C HIS A 946 -49.68 -16.01 13.51
N GLY A 947 -49.34 -15.98 12.21
CA GLY A 947 -49.17 -14.73 11.46
C GLY A 947 -47.99 -13.88 11.96
N PHE A 948 -46.84 -14.53 12.13
CA PHE A 948 -45.53 -13.93 12.41
C PHE A 948 -44.48 -14.65 11.55
N SER A 949 -43.44 -13.95 11.10
CA SER A 949 -42.27 -14.56 10.46
C SER A 949 -41.16 -14.76 11.49
N PHE A 950 -40.64 -15.98 11.62
CA PHE A 950 -39.66 -16.32 12.65
C PHE A 950 -38.22 -16.16 12.14
N VAL A 951 -37.43 -15.33 12.83
CA VAL A 951 -35.98 -15.23 12.61
C VAL A 951 -35.28 -16.18 13.58
N TYR A 952 -34.78 -17.30 13.06
CA TYR A 952 -34.13 -18.39 13.81
C TYR A 952 -32.98 -17.86 14.70
N PRO A 953 -32.88 -18.34 15.95
CA PRO A 953 -32.28 -19.67 16.17
C PRO A 953 -33.11 -20.58 17.10
N ILE A 954 -33.48 -21.77 16.61
CA ILE A 954 -34.04 -22.86 17.41
C ILE A 954 -33.06 -24.04 17.32
N LEU A 955 -32.50 -24.50 18.45
CA LEU A 955 -31.96 -25.86 18.64
C LEU A 955 -31.38 -26.16 20.05
N PHE A 956 -31.32 -25.20 20.97
CA PHE A 956 -30.71 -25.42 22.30
C PHE A 956 -31.44 -26.49 23.12
N ASP A 957 -32.77 -26.37 23.28
CA ASP A 957 -33.53 -27.25 24.17
C ASP A 957 -33.75 -28.66 23.62
N ALA A 958 -33.65 -28.89 22.31
CA ALA A 958 -33.70 -30.24 21.75
C ALA A 958 -32.49 -31.10 22.19
N TRP A 959 -31.34 -30.45 22.39
CA TRP A 959 -30.10 -31.05 22.88
C TRP A 959 -30.12 -31.23 24.41
N ASP A 960 -30.65 -30.25 25.16
CA ASP A 960 -30.69 -30.38 26.62
C ASP A 960 -31.84 -31.29 27.11
N ALA A 961 -32.97 -31.37 26.38
CA ALA A 961 -34.01 -32.36 26.62
C ALA A 961 -33.55 -33.80 26.33
N THR A 962 -32.63 -34.00 25.36
CA THR A 962 -31.99 -35.31 25.15
C THR A 962 -30.93 -35.61 26.22
N LYS A 963 -30.19 -34.61 26.73
CA LYS A 963 -29.29 -34.81 27.88
C LYS A 963 -30.04 -35.15 29.18
N GLN A 964 -30.98 -34.31 29.63
CA GLN A 964 -31.63 -34.50 30.93
C GLN A 964 -32.44 -35.82 31.02
N ARG A 965 -32.95 -36.32 29.89
CA ARG A 965 -33.59 -37.66 29.82
C ARG A 965 -32.61 -38.84 29.75
N THR A 966 -31.29 -38.61 29.68
CA THR A 966 -30.27 -39.67 29.79
C THR A 966 -29.67 -39.82 31.18
N SER A 967 -29.89 -38.87 32.10
CA SER A 967 -29.47 -38.99 33.50
C SER A 967 -30.40 -39.86 34.36
N GLU A 968 -31.67 -40.04 33.97
CA GLU A 968 -32.65 -40.81 34.76
C GLU A 968 -33.43 -41.82 33.91
N ASN A 969 -33.18 -43.12 34.18
CA ASN A 969 -33.96 -44.30 33.76
C ASN A 969 -33.87 -44.81 32.31
N GLY A 970 -32.73 -45.43 31.98
CA GLY A 970 -32.70 -46.65 31.15
C GLY A 970 -32.53 -46.48 29.63
N PRO A 971 -32.23 -47.59 28.92
CA PRO A 971 -31.92 -47.55 27.49
C PRO A 971 -33.20 -47.56 26.62
N TYR A 972 -33.48 -46.46 25.94
CA TYR A 972 -34.54 -46.39 24.93
C TYR A 972 -33.98 -46.50 23.50
N GLN A 973 -34.62 -47.33 22.69
CA GLN A 973 -34.39 -47.42 21.25
C GLN A 973 -35.37 -46.53 20.49
N GLY A 974 -34.91 -45.91 19.40
CA GLY A 974 -35.76 -45.71 18.22
C GLY A 974 -36.64 -44.45 18.13
N ALA A 975 -36.35 -43.36 18.85
CA ALA A 975 -36.93 -42.05 18.56
C ALA A 975 -35.96 -41.19 17.74
N THR A 976 -36.47 -40.50 16.72
CA THR A 976 -35.71 -39.55 15.89
C THR A 976 -35.79 -38.12 16.42
N LEU A 977 -34.81 -37.27 16.09
CA LEU A 977 -34.80 -35.85 16.50
C LEU A 977 -36.08 -35.10 16.10
N TYR A 978 -36.63 -35.45 14.93
CA TYR A 978 -37.92 -34.96 14.42
C TYR A 978 -39.09 -35.24 15.38
N GLU A 979 -39.17 -36.42 15.98
CA GLU A 979 -40.24 -36.79 16.91
C GLU A 979 -40.12 -36.06 18.26
N VAL A 980 -38.89 -35.76 18.70
CA VAL A 980 -38.64 -34.92 19.88
C VAL A 980 -39.17 -33.51 19.64
N ILE A 981 -38.74 -32.86 18.55
CA ILE A 981 -39.15 -31.48 18.20
C ILE A 981 -40.67 -31.38 18.09
N ARG A 982 -41.32 -32.34 17.40
CA ARG A 982 -42.79 -32.36 17.23
C ARG A 982 -43.57 -32.66 18.52
N SER A 983 -42.91 -33.01 19.62
CA SER A 983 -43.53 -33.14 20.94
C SER A 983 -43.44 -31.86 21.77
N THR A 984 -42.40 -31.05 21.56
CA THR A 984 -42.17 -29.79 22.29
C THR A 984 -42.98 -28.64 21.71
N THR A 985 -43.23 -28.61 20.39
CA THR A 985 -43.99 -27.52 19.72
C THR A 985 -45.51 -27.73 19.74
N ALA A 986 -46.03 -28.56 20.64
CA ALA A 986 -47.45 -28.88 20.78
C ALA A 986 -48.02 -28.53 22.17
N HIS A 987 -47.27 -27.78 22.98
CA HIS A 987 -47.58 -27.28 24.33
C HIS A 987 -47.11 -25.82 24.47
#